data_AF-A0A133XY27-F1
#
_entry.id   AF-A0A133XY27-F1
#
_cell.length_a   1.000
_cell.length_b   1.000
_cell.length_c   1.000
_cell.angle_alpha   90.00
_cell.angle_beta   90.00
_cell.angle_gamma   90.00
#
_symmetry.space_group_name_H-M   'P 1'
#
loop_
_entity.id
_entity.type
_entity.pdbx_description
1 polymer ?
#
loop_
_entity_poly.entity_id
_entity_poly.type
_entity_poly.pdbx_seq_one_letter_code
_entity_poly.pdbx_strand_id
1 'polypeptide(L)'
;MPASEIRALKICFDPLNFLLLQRTNRKQIPMRAKKLYLLLFLIVLSIGASAQGRMMPNLDKVTIFSKGAQVYRHKQVALQAGEQTLSFTGLSPYIDANSIQVKAGSNVTILGVSQRFIRPDSAVLSAQVRAAEAALRKARNRQAEVKAKRTVMLSQLEMVKTNSSTAARTVATPLEAIKQLNQYYYDETMAINKRLIGLDEEEQQADRNVEKQQEMIDSLAGLNTKRLTVIDVKVDAPRASNANFTFVYYVNGASWYPTYELRSGSTAAPLQLTYKANITQQTNEDWRNVPVTLSSANPNRSNVSPELKTYWLDYGLAAPTYDFGIDNNRVSGTITDEEDSPIVGAIIKVKGTTIGTVSDIDGHYTLTLPNDNRYVEASYIGMETQVKQATGSRLDFRMEGSKLALEEVVVMGYASKNKKSNERFTAPVVKADRAVKAESIADANSMEVSSTAAKFGYEFEIGHPLTILSDNKPVNCQIGKYQLPTTYAYKGVPKIDKSAFLVADATGWNELNLIQGEAAVFFDNSYVGKTILDPNQQSDTLHLAMGRDNGIHIERKLIKNNTSRRLLGSSRVQTMNWEISVRNARAEQVVISIYDQLPVSRNSSITVTPQELSGGQLDKLNGQVVWKLTLAPGEVKKLSLGYQVKYDKYRRLSIE
;
A
#
# COMPACT_ATOMS: atom_id res chain seq x y z
N MET A 1 -18.33 -45.69 -47.20
CA MET A 1 -17.70 -44.97 -48.34
C MET A 1 -16.94 -45.98 -49.18
N PRO A 2 -17.24 -46.12 -50.48
CA PRO A 2 -16.47 -46.96 -51.40
C PRO A 2 -15.06 -46.40 -51.66
N ALA A 3 -14.13 -47.27 -52.07
CA ALA A 3 -12.72 -46.93 -52.26
C ALA A 3 -12.42 -45.86 -53.34
N SER A 4 -13.41 -45.50 -54.17
CA SER A 4 -13.32 -44.42 -55.15
C SER A 4 -13.17 -43.03 -54.54
N GLU A 5 -13.76 -42.77 -53.37
CA GLU A 5 -13.77 -41.44 -52.74
C GLU A 5 -12.40 -41.09 -52.12
N ILE A 6 -11.66 -42.11 -51.63
CA ILE A 6 -10.35 -41.95 -50.98
C ILE A 6 -9.27 -41.45 -51.96
N ARG A 7 -9.41 -41.72 -53.27
CA ARG A 7 -8.45 -41.26 -54.28
C ARG A 7 -8.56 -39.77 -54.62
N ALA A 8 -9.70 -39.13 -54.33
CA ALA A 8 -9.90 -37.69 -54.59
C ALA A 8 -9.22 -36.79 -53.56
N LEU A 9 -9.24 -37.16 -52.27
CA LEU A 9 -8.68 -36.34 -51.19
C LEU A 9 -7.16 -36.19 -51.22
N LYS A 10 -6.43 -37.07 -51.92
CA LYS A 10 -4.96 -37.09 -51.91
C LYS A 10 -4.27 -36.22 -52.97
N ILE A 11 -5.03 -35.44 -53.74
CA ILE A 11 -4.53 -34.59 -54.85
C ILE A 11 -4.65 -33.09 -54.52
N CYS A 12 -5.44 -32.70 -53.51
CA CYS A 12 -5.72 -31.28 -53.20
C CYS A 12 -4.68 -30.57 -52.31
N PHE A 13 -3.54 -31.19 -52.02
CA PHE A 13 -2.50 -30.68 -51.10
C PHE A 13 -1.11 -30.55 -51.74
N ASP A 14 -1.04 -30.20 -53.04
CA ASP A 14 0.19 -29.85 -53.74
C ASP A 14 0.04 -28.49 -54.46
N PRO A 15 0.78 -27.44 -54.05
CA PRO A 15 0.72 -26.12 -54.67
C PRO A 15 1.10 -26.09 -56.17
N LEU A 16 1.95 -27.00 -56.66
CA LEU A 16 2.44 -26.92 -58.05
C LEU A 16 1.35 -27.29 -59.07
N ASN A 17 0.44 -28.21 -58.73
CA ASN A 17 -0.59 -28.68 -59.65
C ASN A 17 -1.67 -27.63 -59.95
N PHE A 18 -1.88 -26.65 -59.07
CA PHE A 18 -2.91 -25.61 -59.27
C PHE A 18 -2.56 -24.62 -60.40
N LEU A 19 -1.27 -24.39 -60.65
CA LEU A 19 -0.78 -23.51 -61.72
C LEU A 19 -0.86 -24.14 -63.12
N LEU A 20 -0.66 -25.46 -63.22
CA LEU A 20 -0.71 -26.17 -64.52
C LEU A 20 -2.15 -26.27 -65.07
N LEU A 21 -3.16 -26.35 -64.20
CA LEU A 21 -4.57 -26.46 -64.59
C LEU A 21 -5.17 -25.19 -65.22
N GLN A 22 -4.46 -24.06 -65.26
CA GLN A 22 -4.90 -22.87 -66.01
C GLN A 22 -4.53 -22.91 -67.52
N ARG A 23 -3.76 -23.91 -67.97
CA ARG A 23 -3.34 -24.05 -69.38
C ARG A 23 -3.79 -25.38 -70.03
N THR A 24 -5.07 -25.74 -69.95
CA THR A 24 -5.78 -26.42 -71.06
C THR A 24 -7.30 -26.52 -70.84
N ASN A 25 -8.03 -26.69 -71.96
CA ASN A 25 -9.45 -27.08 -72.05
C ASN A 25 -10.52 -26.18 -71.40
N ARG A 26 -11.23 -25.41 -72.24
CA ARG A 26 -12.57 -24.89 -71.93
C ARG A 26 -13.57 -26.06 -71.81
N LYS A 27 -13.91 -26.48 -70.60
CA LYS A 27 -15.19 -27.17 -70.31
C LYS A 27 -15.96 -26.41 -69.23
N GLN A 28 -17.26 -26.24 -69.44
CA GLN A 28 -18.10 -25.44 -68.56
C GLN A 28 -18.30 -26.16 -67.22
N ILE A 29 -17.72 -25.62 -66.15
CA ILE A 29 -18.00 -26.06 -64.77
C ILE A 29 -19.51 -25.83 -64.51
N PRO A 30 -20.29 -26.88 -64.17
CA PRO A 30 -21.74 -26.77 -64.07
C PRO A 30 -22.16 -25.80 -62.96
N MET A 31 -23.26 -25.07 -63.19
CA MET A 31 -23.65 -23.93 -62.36
C MET A 31 -23.89 -24.29 -60.88
N ARG A 32 -24.35 -25.52 -60.59
CA ARG A 32 -24.47 -26.05 -59.22
C ARG A 32 -23.11 -26.21 -58.52
N ALA A 33 -22.08 -26.68 -59.21
CA ALA A 33 -20.73 -26.79 -58.65
C ALA A 33 -20.12 -25.41 -58.37
N LYS A 34 -20.33 -24.42 -59.25
CA LYS A 34 -19.92 -23.03 -58.99
C LYS A 34 -20.59 -22.45 -57.73
N LYS A 35 -21.90 -22.69 -57.54
CA LYS A 35 -22.59 -22.29 -56.29
C LYS A 35 -22.03 -23.02 -55.07
N LEU A 36 -21.72 -24.32 -55.16
CA LEU A 36 -21.16 -25.08 -54.03
C LEU A 36 -19.74 -24.62 -53.64
N TYR A 37 -18.85 -24.37 -54.61
CA TYR A 37 -17.52 -23.80 -54.34
C TYR A 37 -17.60 -22.37 -53.79
N LEU A 38 -18.51 -21.53 -54.30
CA LEU A 38 -18.73 -20.19 -53.75
C LEU A 38 -19.28 -20.25 -52.31
N LEU A 39 -20.15 -21.22 -52.01
CA LEU A 39 -20.67 -21.44 -50.66
C LEU A 39 -19.58 -21.93 -49.70
N LEU A 40 -18.74 -22.90 -50.10
CA LEU A 40 -17.58 -23.31 -49.30
C LEU A 40 -16.59 -22.16 -49.08
N PHE A 41 -16.34 -21.33 -50.10
CA PHE A 41 -15.45 -20.17 -49.98
C PHE A 41 -16.03 -19.11 -49.04
N LEU A 42 -17.35 -18.86 -49.08
CA LEU A 42 -18.05 -18.00 -48.12
C LEU A 42 -18.04 -18.55 -46.70
N ILE A 43 -18.19 -19.87 -46.52
CA ILE A 43 -18.11 -20.54 -45.21
C ILE A 43 -16.68 -20.44 -44.65
N VAL A 44 -15.64 -20.60 -45.48
CA VAL A 44 -14.24 -20.41 -45.07
C VAL A 44 -13.95 -18.94 -44.74
N LEU A 45 -14.52 -17.97 -45.47
CA LEU A 45 -14.41 -16.55 -45.11
C LEU A 45 -15.12 -16.22 -43.79
N SER A 46 -16.31 -16.78 -43.52
CA SER A 46 -17.05 -16.49 -42.28
C SER A 46 -16.46 -17.15 -41.03
N ILE A 47 -15.55 -18.11 -41.18
CA ILE A 47 -14.77 -18.71 -40.08
C ILE A 47 -13.47 -17.91 -39.78
N GLY A 48 -13.10 -16.95 -40.64
CA GLY A 48 -11.88 -16.14 -40.48
C GLY A 48 -11.92 -15.09 -39.36
N ALA A 49 -13.09 -14.80 -38.79
CA ALA A 49 -13.26 -13.81 -37.72
C ALA A 49 -13.13 -14.45 -36.32
N SER A 50 -12.52 -13.73 -35.38
CA SER A 50 -12.47 -14.05 -33.93
C SER A 50 -11.51 -15.17 -33.49
N ALA A 51 -10.24 -15.13 -33.92
CA ALA A 51 -9.20 -16.02 -33.39
C ALA A 51 -7.80 -15.39 -33.15
N GLN A 52 -7.70 -14.07 -32.95
CA GLN A 52 -6.50 -13.54 -32.30
C GLN A 52 -6.52 -13.92 -30.82
N GLY A 53 -5.57 -14.77 -30.42
CA GLY A 53 -5.44 -15.25 -29.05
C GLY A 53 -5.19 -14.11 -28.06
N ARG A 54 -5.54 -14.34 -26.79
CA ARG A 54 -5.41 -13.36 -25.70
C ARG A 54 -3.96 -12.87 -25.60
N MET A 55 -3.75 -11.55 -25.66
CA MET A 55 -2.42 -10.94 -25.69
C MET A 55 -2.05 -10.35 -24.33
N MET A 56 -0.80 -10.52 -23.89
CA MET A 56 -0.28 -9.84 -22.70
C MET A 56 0.52 -8.58 -23.09
N PRO A 57 0.09 -7.37 -22.68
CA PRO A 57 0.88 -6.15 -22.84
C PRO A 57 2.18 -6.19 -22.00
N ASN A 58 3.26 -5.64 -22.55
CA ASN A 58 4.54 -5.51 -21.89
C ASN A 58 4.46 -4.41 -20.80
N LEU A 59 5.18 -4.55 -19.68
CA LEU A 59 5.24 -3.54 -18.61
C LEU A 59 6.35 -2.52 -18.90
N ASP A 60 6.02 -1.22 -18.89
CA ASP A 60 6.95 -0.13 -19.21
C ASP A 60 7.49 0.58 -17.96
N LYS A 61 6.58 1.12 -17.14
CA LYS A 61 6.90 1.73 -15.84
C LYS A 61 5.71 1.70 -14.89
N VAL A 62 5.96 1.99 -13.61
CA VAL A 62 4.90 2.23 -12.63
C VAL A 62 5.11 3.55 -11.88
N THR A 63 4.02 4.25 -11.60
CA THR A 63 4.01 5.43 -10.71
C THR A 63 3.20 5.06 -9.47
N ILE A 64 3.85 4.94 -8.31
CA ILE A 64 3.23 4.49 -7.06
C ILE A 64 2.85 5.71 -6.23
N PHE A 65 1.64 5.73 -5.70
CA PHE A 65 1.09 6.83 -4.90
C PHE A 65 0.97 6.44 -3.42
N SER A 66 0.65 7.42 -2.58
CA SER A 66 0.33 7.19 -1.15
C SER A 66 -0.78 6.13 -0.94
N LYS A 67 -1.70 6.01 -1.89
CA LYS A 67 -2.65 4.91 -2.08
C LYS A 67 -2.77 4.64 -3.58
N GLY A 68 -2.69 3.38 -3.99
CA GLY A 68 -2.75 2.93 -5.39
C GLY A 68 -1.47 3.17 -6.21
N ALA A 69 -1.49 2.72 -7.47
CA ALA A 69 -0.43 2.96 -8.45
C ALA A 69 -1.02 3.13 -9.86
N GLN A 70 -0.35 3.88 -10.72
CA GLN A 70 -0.64 3.95 -12.15
C GLN A 70 0.40 3.12 -12.93
N VAL A 71 -0.10 2.17 -13.72
CA VAL A 71 0.69 1.22 -14.49
C VAL A 71 0.69 1.63 -15.96
N TYR A 72 1.86 1.59 -16.58
CA TYR A 72 2.07 1.92 -18.00
C TYR A 72 2.48 0.65 -18.75
N ARG A 73 1.80 0.34 -19.85
CA ARG A 73 2.07 -0.85 -20.68
C ARG A 73 1.97 -0.56 -22.17
N HIS A 74 2.62 -1.38 -22.99
CA HIS A 74 2.44 -1.34 -24.45
C HIS A 74 2.26 -2.73 -25.08
N LYS A 75 1.67 -2.78 -26.28
CA LYS A 75 1.71 -3.95 -27.15
C LYS A 75 1.63 -3.57 -28.63
N GLN A 76 2.60 -4.03 -29.43
CA GLN A 76 2.44 -4.04 -30.88
C GLN A 76 1.53 -5.20 -31.29
N VAL A 77 0.52 -4.90 -32.12
CA VAL A 77 -0.46 -5.86 -32.63
C VAL A 77 -0.60 -5.68 -34.14
N ALA A 78 -0.64 -6.79 -34.87
CA ALA A 78 -0.97 -6.80 -36.30
C ALA A 78 -2.50 -6.81 -36.45
N LEU A 79 -3.05 -5.85 -37.18
CA LEU A 79 -4.49 -5.67 -37.41
C LEU A 79 -4.88 -6.08 -38.82
N GLN A 80 -6.07 -6.65 -38.95
CA GLN A 80 -6.76 -6.81 -40.23
C GLN A 80 -7.47 -5.51 -40.63
N ALA A 81 -8.03 -5.43 -41.83
CA ALA A 81 -8.84 -4.28 -42.25
C ALA A 81 -10.29 -4.40 -41.74
N GLY A 82 -10.87 -3.29 -41.29
CA GLY A 82 -12.22 -3.22 -40.72
C GLY A 82 -12.28 -3.41 -39.20
N GLU A 83 -13.49 -3.59 -38.68
CA GLU A 83 -13.75 -3.77 -37.25
C GLU A 83 -13.19 -5.11 -36.72
N GLN A 84 -12.50 -5.06 -35.59
CA GLN A 84 -12.07 -6.25 -34.84
C GLN A 84 -11.98 -5.97 -33.33
N THR A 85 -12.12 -7.00 -32.51
CA THR A 85 -11.97 -6.92 -31.04
C THR A 85 -10.69 -7.61 -30.60
N LEU A 86 -9.87 -6.89 -29.82
CA LEU A 86 -8.58 -7.34 -29.32
C LEU A 86 -8.68 -7.61 -27.82
N SER A 87 -8.50 -8.86 -27.39
CA SER A 87 -8.53 -9.24 -25.97
C SER A 87 -7.15 -9.21 -25.33
N PHE A 88 -6.95 -8.33 -24.35
CA PHE A 88 -5.72 -8.22 -23.57
C PHE A 88 -5.87 -8.78 -22.15
N THR A 89 -4.87 -9.52 -21.68
CA THR A 89 -4.86 -10.24 -20.39
C THR A 89 -3.50 -10.18 -19.69
N GLY A 90 -3.36 -10.73 -18.49
CA GLY A 90 -2.13 -10.61 -17.70
C GLY A 90 -1.99 -9.23 -17.07
N LEU A 91 -3.13 -8.67 -16.66
CA LEU A 91 -3.30 -7.35 -16.04
C LEU A 91 -3.92 -7.55 -14.66
N SER A 92 -3.64 -6.66 -13.72
CA SER A 92 -4.25 -6.66 -12.39
C SER A 92 -5.80 -6.80 -12.41
N PRO A 93 -6.41 -7.50 -11.44
CA PRO A 93 -7.86 -7.51 -11.23
C PRO A 93 -8.36 -6.33 -10.40
N TYR A 94 -7.48 -5.56 -9.77
CA TYR A 94 -7.79 -4.40 -8.93
C TYR A 94 -7.72 -3.07 -9.70
N ILE A 95 -7.90 -3.13 -11.02
CA ILE A 95 -7.95 -1.96 -11.89
C ILE A 95 -9.23 -1.16 -11.61
N ASP A 96 -9.09 0.14 -11.38
CA ASP A 96 -10.24 1.06 -11.43
C ASP A 96 -10.71 1.14 -12.89
N ALA A 97 -11.87 0.58 -13.19
CA ALA A 97 -12.40 0.51 -14.56
C ALA A 97 -12.52 1.89 -15.25
N ASN A 98 -12.75 2.96 -14.47
CA ASN A 98 -12.87 4.32 -15.00
C ASN A 98 -11.51 4.97 -15.32
N SER A 99 -10.41 4.37 -14.86
CA SER A 99 -9.04 4.86 -15.11
C SER A 99 -8.43 4.38 -16.42
N ILE A 100 -9.05 3.40 -17.09
CA ILE A 100 -8.46 2.69 -18.23
C ILE A 100 -8.37 3.61 -19.46
N GLN A 101 -7.15 4.02 -19.80
CA GLN A 101 -6.84 4.75 -21.03
C GLN A 101 -6.11 3.84 -22.00
N VAL A 102 -6.65 3.68 -23.20
CA VAL A 102 -5.99 2.99 -24.32
C VAL A 102 -5.77 3.99 -25.44
N LYS A 103 -4.56 3.98 -26.02
CA LYS A 103 -4.22 4.75 -27.24
C LYS A 103 -3.66 3.79 -28.27
N ALA A 104 -3.93 4.05 -29.54
CA ALA A 104 -3.40 3.31 -30.68
C ALA A 104 -2.61 4.24 -31.62
N GLY A 105 -1.88 3.66 -32.58
CA GLY A 105 -1.22 4.43 -33.64
C GLY A 105 -2.21 5.17 -34.53
N SER A 106 -1.76 6.25 -35.18
CA SER A 106 -2.57 7.26 -35.89
C SER A 106 -3.42 6.80 -37.08
N ASN A 107 -3.46 5.51 -37.40
CA ASN A 107 -4.26 4.91 -38.47
C ASN A 107 -5.32 3.92 -37.95
N VAL A 108 -5.64 3.96 -36.65
CA VAL A 108 -6.56 3.02 -35.98
C VAL A 108 -7.53 3.80 -35.10
N THR A 109 -8.83 3.58 -35.27
CA THR A 109 -9.89 4.16 -34.45
C THR A 109 -10.23 3.18 -33.32
N ILE A 110 -10.14 3.61 -32.06
CA ILE A 110 -10.68 2.84 -30.93
C ILE A 110 -12.17 3.14 -30.84
N LEU A 111 -13.00 2.11 -31.03
CA LEU A 111 -14.46 2.18 -30.99
C LEU A 111 -15.03 1.95 -29.59
N GLY A 112 -14.28 1.26 -28.72
CA GLY A 112 -14.66 1.03 -27.34
C GLY A 112 -13.61 0.22 -26.57
N VAL A 113 -13.64 0.34 -25.26
CA VAL A 113 -12.81 -0.42 -24.31
C VAL A 113 -13.73 -0.95 -23.23
N SER A 114 -13.63 -2.23 -22.89
CA SER A 114 -14.41 -2.84 -21.80
C SER A 114 -13.59 -3.82 -20.98
N GLN A 115 -13.75 -3.76 -19.66
CA GLN A 115 -13.17 -4.72 -18.72
C GLN A 115 -14.18 -5.84 -18.44
N ARG A 116 -13.71 -7.08 -18.38
CA ARG A 116 -14.47 -8.23 -17.88
C ARG A 116 -13.58 -9.22 -17.15
N PHE A 117 -14.19 -10.04 -16.32
CA PHE A 117 -13.51 -11.09 -15.56
C PHE A 117 -13.86 -12.47 -16.12
N ILE A 118 -12.84 -13.28 -16.42
CA ILE A 118 -13.01 -14.69 -16.81
C ILE A 118 -12.40 -15.60 -15.74
N ARG A 119 -12.86 -16.85 -15.64
CA ARG A 119 -12.06 -17.89 -14.99
C ARG A 119 -10.92 -18.32 -15.93
N PRO A 120 -9.76 -18.78 -15.41
CA PRO A 120 -8.80 -19.55 -16.20
C PRO A 120 -9.46 -20.72 -16.92
N ASP A 121 -8.78 -21.25 -17.93
CA ASP A 121 -9.28 -22.42 -18.67
C ASP A 121 -9.39 -23.63 -17.73
N SER A 122 -10.62 -24.03 -17.40
CA SER A 122 -10.91 -25.10 -16.46
C SER A 122 -10.55 -26.49 -17.00
N ALA A 123 -10.43 -26.67 -18.33
CA ALA A 123 -9.94 -27.91 -18.91
C ALA A 123 -8.41 -28.01 -18.73
N VAL A 124 -7.67 -26.93 -18.96
CA VAL A 124 -6.22 -26.87 -18.71
C VAL A 124 -5.92 -27.00 -17.21
N LEU A 125 -6.62 -26.24 -16.36
CA LEU A 125 -6.38 -26.25 -14.92
C LEU A 125 -6.73 -27.61 -14.30
N SER A 126 -7.86 -28.23 -14.67
CA SER A 126 -8.18 -29.59 -14.21
C SER A 126 -7.21 -30.65 -14.73
N ALA A 127 -6.58 -30.46 -15.89
CA ALA A 127 -5.50 -31.33 -16.35
C ALA A 127 -4.24 -31.17 -15.49
N GLN A 128 -3.87 -29.95 -15.11
CA GLN A 128 -2.75 -29.68 -14.20
C GLN A 128 -2.99 -30.23 -12.79
N VAL A 129 -4.19 -30.04 -12.22
CA VAL A 129 -4.58 -30.60 -10.92
C VAL A 129 -4.47 -32.13 -10.94
N ARG A 130 -5.09 -32.82 -11.91
CA ARG A 130 -5.00 -34.29 -12.04
C ARG A 130 -3.55 -34.80 -12.18
N ALA A 131 -2.69 -34.04 -12.85
CA ALA A 131 -1.27 -34.38 -12.98
C ALA A 131 -0.53 -34.23 -11.63
N ALA A 132 -0.80 -33.16 -10.88
CA ALA A 132 -0.23 -32.93 -9.56
C ALA A 132 -0.75 -33.94 -8.51
N GLU A 133 -2.03 -34.29 -8.52
CA GLU A 133 -2.62 -35.37 -7.70
C GLU A 133 -1.95 -36.73 -7.97
N ALA A 134 -1.75 -37.07 -9.25
CA ALA A 134 -1.06 -38.30 -9.63
C ALA A 134 0.41 -38.32 -9.18
N ALA A 135 1.08 -37.17 -9.23
CA ALA A 135 2.45 -37.01 -8.73
C ALA A 135 2.53 -37.07 -7.19
N LEU A 136 1.62 -36.42 -6.48
CA LEU A 136 1.48 -36.51 -5.01
C LEU A 136 1.25 -37.95 -4.57
N ARG A 137 0.37 -38.70 -5.25
CA ARG A 137 0.15 -40.13 -4.98
C ARG A 137 1.44 -40.94 -5.18
N LYS A 138 2.22 -40.67 -6.23
CA LYS A 138 3.53 -41.31 -6.45
C LYS A 138 4.53 -40.96 -5.33
N ALA A 139 4.56 -39.71 -4.89
CA ALA A 139 5.42 -39.25 -3.80
C ALA A 139 5.05 -39.90 -2.46
N ARG A 140 3.77 -39.94 -2.08
CA ARG A 140 3.28 -40.61 -0.86
C ARG A 140 3.54 -42.13 -0.88
N ASN A 141 3.41 -42.80 -2.03
CA ASN A 141 3.77 -44.21 -2.15
C ASN A 141 5.27 -44.45 -1.88
N ARG A 142 6.14 -43.58 -2.42
CA ARG A 142 7.60 -43.64 -2.18
C ARG A 142 7.96 -43.32 -0.73
N GLN A 143 7.29 -42.33 -0.14
CA GLN A 143 7.40 -41.99 1.28
C GLN A 143 7.09 -43.20 2.18
N ALA A 144 5.97 -43.88 1.92
CA ALA A 144 5.56 -45.08 2.66
C ALA A 144 6.55 -46.25 2.47
N GLU A 145 7.09 -46.44 1.27
CA GLU A 145 8.11 -47.45 0.96
C GLU A 145 9.40 -47.24 1.78
N VAL A 146 9.91 -46.00 1.85
CA VAL A 146 11.11 -45.67 2.63
C VAL A 146 10.84 -45.80 4.13
N LYS A 147 9.71 -45.28 4.62
CA LYS A 147 9.30 -45.42 6.03
C LYS A 147 9.19 -46.90 6.44
N ALA A 148 8.62 -47.76 5.59
CA ALA A 148 8.58 -49.20 5.82
C ALA A 148 9.99 -49.84 5.88
N LYS A 149 10.89 -49.48 4.96
CA LYS A 149 12.29 -49.92 4.99
C LYS A 149 13.01 -49.49 6.27
N ARG A 150 12.82 -48.25 6.71
CA ARG A 150 13.41 -47.70 7.94
C ARG A 150 12.88 -48.44 9.18
N THR A 151 11.58 -48.74 9.25
CA THR A 151 10.99 -49.59 10.30
C THR A 151 11.64 -50.98 10.34
N VAL A 152 11.82 -51.64 9.19
CA VAL A 152 12.47 -52.97 9.13
C VAL A 152 13.92 -52.91 9.62
N MET A 153 14.69 -51.89 9.23
CA MET A 153 16.06 -51.70 9.73
C MET A 153 16.09 -51.41 11.24
N LEU A 154 15.14 -50.66 11.79
CA LEU A 154 15.02 -50.43 13.23
C LEU A 154 14.69 -51.72 13.99
N SER A 155 13.80 -52.56 13.47
CA SER A 155 13.51 -53.88 14.06
C SER A 155 14.74 -54.82 14.01
N GLN A 156 15.53 -54.78 12.94
CA GLN A 156 16.80 -55.52 12.86
C GLN A 156 17.83 -55.00 13.88
N LEU A 157 17.96 -53.68 14.03
CA LEU A 157 18.83 -53.07 15.05
C LEU A 157 18.45 -53.52 16.46
N GLU A 158 17.15 -53.56 16.78
CA GLU A 158 16.68 -53.98 18.11
C GLU A 158 16.87 -55.48 18.35
N MET A 159 16.73 -56.31 17.31
CA MET A 159 17.07 -57.74 17.38
C MET A 159 18.58 -57.94 17.63
N VAL A 160 19.45 -57.19 16.94
CA VAL A 160 20.91 -57.24 17.14
C VAL A 160 21.28 -56.81 18.56
N LYS A 161 20.73 -55.71 19.09
CA LYS A 161 20.91 -55.31 20.49
C LYS A 161 20.49 -56.42 21.46
N THR A 162 19.27 -56.95 21.31
CA THR A 162 18.70 -57.98 22.20
C THR A 162 19.55 -59.25 22.22
N ASN A 163 20.07 -59.67 21.06
CA ASN A 163 20.95 -60.83 20.93
C ASN A 163 22.38 -60.55 21.46
N SER A 164 22.81 -59.28 21.47
CA SER A 164 24.09 -58.87 22.07
C SER A 164 24.03 -58.78 23.60
N SER A 165 22.86 -58.47 24.17
CA SER A 165 22.68 -58.31 25.62
C SER A 165 22.38 -59.61 26.37
N THR A 166 21.97 -60.70 25.69
CA THR A 166 21.29 -61.82 26.36
C THR A 166 21.84 -63.21 26.00
N ALA A 167 22.17 -64.00 27.04
CA ALA A 167 22.14 -65.47 27.06
C ALA A 167 23.08 -66.30 26.13
N ALA A 168 24.35 -65.90 25.93
CA ALA A 168 25.34 -66.77 25.24
C ALA A 168 26.72 -66.92 25.96
N ARG A 169 26.92 -66.34 27.14
CA ARG A 169 28.20 -66.38 27.88
C ARG A 169 28.14 -67.31 29.09
N THR A 170 28.24 -68.62 28.85
CA THR A 170 28.52 -69.59 29.91
C THR A 170 30.00 -69.52 30.32
N VAL A 171 30.33 -70.01 31.52
CA VAL A 171 31.65 -69.81 32.19
C VAL A 171 32.85 -70.41 31.44
N ALA A 172 32.62 -71.15 30.36
CA ALA A 172 33.65 -71.82 29.55
C ALA A 172 33.92 -71.19 28.15
N THR A 173 33.30 -70.07 27.77
CA THR A 173 33.54 -69.45 26.45
C THR A 173 34.93 -68.80 26.35
N PRO A 174 35.81 -69.18 25.40
CA PRO A 174 37.15 -68.58 25.24
C PRO A 174 37.12 -67.10 24.87
N LEU A 175 38.11 -66.33 25.33
CA LEU A 175 38.20 -64.89 25.12
C LEU A 175 38.16 -64.47 23.64
N GLU A 176 38.82 -65.23 22.75
CA GLU A 176 38.82 -64.92 21.31
C GLU A 176 37.43 -65.11 20.67
N ALA A 177 36.64 -66.08 21.12
CA ALA A 177 35.26 -66.24 20.66
C ALA A 177 34.37 -65.07 21.13
N ILE A 178 34.61 -64.55 22.34
CA ILE A 178 33.94 -63.36 22.86
C ILE A 178 34.32 -62.11 22.05
N LYS A 179 35.60 -61.94 21.70
CA LYS A 179 36.07 -60.85 20.82
C LYS A 179 35.42 -60.93 19.43
N GLN A 180 35.44 -62.10 18.79
CA GLN A 180 34.85 -62.32 17.47
C GLN A 180 33.35 -62.04 17.45
N LEU A 181 32.61 -62.51 18.46
CA LEU A 181 31.16 -62.25 18.58
C LEU A 181 30.86 -60.77 18.83
N ASN A 182 31.65 -60.09 19.67
CA ASN A 182 31.51 -58.64 19.88
C ASN A 182 31.83 -57.85 18.60
N GLN A 183 32.85 -58.26 17.83
CA GLN A 183 33.21 -57.64 16.56
C GLN A 183 32.09 -57.82 15.52
N TYR A 184 31.53 -59.02 15.39
CA TYR A 184 30.36 -59.29 14.53
C TYR A 184 29.16 -58.38 14.86
N TYR A 185 28.81 -58.25 16.16
CA TYR A 185 27.73 -57.36 16.57
C TYR A 185 28.05 -55.88 16.34
N TYR A 186 29.31 -55.45 16.49
CA TYR A 186 29.74 -54.10 16.15
C TYR A 186 29.59 -53.83 14.65
N ASP A 187 30.10 -54.72 13.79
CA ASP A 187 30.09 -54.56 12.34
C ASP A 187 28.66 -54.57 11.76
N GLU A 188 27.78 -55.47 12.22
CA GLU A 188 26.38 -55.49 11.77
C GLU A 188 25.61 -54.27 12.31
N THR A 189 25.87 -53.83 13.55
CA THR A 189 25.30 -52.58 14.09
C THR A 189 25.73 -51.36 13.27
N MET A 190 27.00 -51.28 12.88
CA MET A 190 27.53 -50.23 12.01
C MET A 190 26.93 -50.30 10.60
N ALA A 191 26.74 -51.50 10.05
CA ALA A 191 26.09 -51.70 8.76
C ALA A 191 24.61 -51.28 8.77
N ILE A 192 23.85 -51.65 9.80
CA ILE A 192 22.45 -51.23 9.97
C ILE A 192 22.34 -49.73 10.21
N ASN A 193 23.18 -49.13 11.06
CA ASN A 193 23.20 -47.68 11.27
C ASN A 193 23.54 -46.91 9.97
N LYS A 194 24.47 -47.40 9.17
CA LYS A 194 24.78 -46.81 7.84
C LYS A 194 23.59 -46.89 6.87
N ARG A 195 22.84 -48.00 6.88
CA ARG A 195 21.58 -48.14 6.11
C ARG A 195 20.49 -47.19 6.63
N LEU A 196 20.37 -47.03 7.95
CA LEU A 196 19.40 -46.12 8.57
C LEU A 196 19.65 -44.65 8.20
N ILE A 197 20.92 -44.21 8.17
CA ILE A 197 21.27 -42.83 7.74
C ILE A 197 20.84 -42.59 6.29
N GLY A 198 21.18 -43.50 5.36
CA GLY A 198 20.76 -43.36 3.96
C GLY A 198 19.24 -43.42 3.76
N LEU A 199 18.53 -44.21 4.56
CA LEU A 199 17.06 -44.23 4.56
C LEU A 199 16.46 -42.95 5.15
N ASP A 200 17.12 -42.28 6.09
CA ASP A 200 16.71 -40.97 6.60
C ASP A 200 16.83 -39.89 5.53
N GLU A 201 17.94 -39.88 4.77
CA GLU A 201 18.12 -38.98 3.62
C GLU A 201 17.08 -39.25 2.51
N GLU A 202 16.79 -40.52 2.20
CA GLU A 202 15.71 -40.91 1.29
C GLU A 202 14.32 -40.48 1.80
N GLU A 203 14.09 -40.56 3.12
CA GLU A 203 12.81 -40.22 3.76
C GLU A 203 12.58 -38.72 3.73
N GLN A 204 13.57 -37.92 4.14
CA GLN A 204 13.52 -36.46 4.05
C GLN A 204 13.33 -35.98 2.61
N GLN A 205 13.93 -36.66 1.62
CA GLN A 205 13.72 -36.31 0.21
C GLN A 205 12.34 -36.73 -0.30
N ALA A 206 11.77 -37.84 0.21
CA ALA A 206 10.39 -38.21 -0.09
C ALA A 206 9.39 -37.23 0.55
N ASP A 207 9.62 -36.79 1.79
CA ASP A 207 8.80 -35.80 2.50
C ASP A 207 8.81 -34.45 1.77
N ARG A 208 9.99 -33.90 1.42
CA ARG A 208 10.11 -32.69 0.57
C ARG A 208 9.42 -32.83 -0.79
N ASN A 209 9.40 -34.02 -1.38
CA ASN A 209 8.69 -34.27 -2.63
C ASN A 209 7.16 -34.30 -2.43
N VAL A 210 6.66 -34.84 -1.31
CA VAL A 210 5.23 -34.81 -0.96
C VAL A 210 4.76 -33.39 -0.71
N GLU A 211 5.50 -32.63 0.10
CA GLU A 211 5.27 -31.21 0.40
C GLU A 211 5.17 -30.38 -0.89
N LYS A 212 6.19 -30.44 -1.75
CA LYS A 212 6.22 -29.73 -3.03
C LYS A 212 5.06 -30.08 -3.97
N GLN A 213 4.52 -31.30 -3.93
CA GLN A 213 3.33 -31.64 -4.74
C GLN A 213 2.03 -31.17 -4.08
N GLN A 214 1.98 -31.07 -2.75
CA GLN A 214 0.84 -30.49 -2.03
C GLN A 214 0.77 -28.97 -2.29
N GLU A 215 1.88 -28.23 -2.13
CA GLU A 215 1.97 -26.80 -2.49
C GLU A 215 1.51 -26.52 -3.93
N MET A 216 1.88 -27.39 -4.87
CA MET A 216 1.46 -27.30 -6.27
C MET A 216 -0.06 -27.47 -6.41
N ILE A 217 -0.67 -28.44 -5.73
CA ILE A 217 -2.13 -28.64 -5.75
C ILE A 217 -2.85 -27.43 -5.12
N ASP A 218 -2.37 -26.95 -3.98
CA ASP A 218 -3.00 -25.87 -3.23
C ASP A 218 -2.92 -24.54 -4.00
N SER A 219 -1.79 -24.27 -4.68
CA SER A 219 -1.66 -23.13 -5.60
C SER A 219 -2.53 -23.25 -6.85
N LEU A 220 -2.70 -24.46 -7.42
CA LEU A 220 -3.62 -24.71 -8.53
C LEU A 220 -5.10 -24.57 -8.10
N ALA A 221 -5.44 -24.94 -6.87
CA ALA A 221 -6.77 -24.72 -6.29
C ALA A 221 -7.04 -23.20 -6.13
N GLY A 222 -6.07 -22.44 -5.62
CA GLY A 222 -6.13 -20.97 -5.58
C GLY A 222 -6.20 -20.31 -6.96
N LEU A 223 -5.64 -20.93 -8.00
CA LEU A 223 -5.82 -20.47 -9.39
C LEU A 223 -7.23 -20.75 -9.94
N ASN A 224 -7.99 -21.70 -9.38
CA ASN A 224 -9.36 -21.99 -9.82
C ASN A 224 -10.38 -20.94 -9.36
N THR A 225 -10.09 -20.27 -8.23
CA THR A 225 -10.90 -19.17 -7.71
C THR A 225 -10.50 -17.81 -8.30
N LYS A 226 -9.19 -17.58 -8.53
CA LYS A 226 -8.68 -16.34 -9.13
C LYS A 226 -9.30 -16.08 -10.51
N ARG A 227 -9.99 -14.93 -10.64
CA ARG A 227 -10.48 -14.44 -11.93
C ARG A 227 -9.36 -13.68 -12.67
N LEU A 228 -9.26 -13.88 -13.97
CA LEU A 228 -8.35 -13.14 -14.85
C LEU A 228 -9.08 -11.94 -15.44
N THR A 229 -8.44 -10.77 -15.40
CA THR A 229 -8.88 -9.58 -16.13
C THR A 229 -8.69 -9.78 -17.62
N VAL A 230 -9.73 -9.46 -18.39
CA VAL A 230 -9.64 -9.20 -19.83
C VAL A 230 -10.04 -7.74 -20.06
N ILE A 231 -9.20 -7.00 -20.77
CA ILE A 231 -9.60 -5.75 -21.41
C ILE A 231 -9.82 -6.05 -22.89
N ASP A 232 -11.06 -5.95 -23.35
CA ASP A 232 -11.36 -6.00 -24.77
C ASP A 232 -11.32 -4.58 -25.34
N VAL A 233 -10.58 -4.40 -26.44
CA VAL A 233 -10.51 -3.15 -27.19
C VAL A 233 -11.13 -3.40 -28.56
N LYS A 234 -12.29 -2.79 -28.83
CA LYS A 234 -12.87 -2.80 -30.18
C LYS A 234 -12.20 -1.70 -31.00
N VAL A 235 -11.67 -2.04 -32.16
CA VAL A 235 -11.02 -1.09 -33.08
C VAL A 235 -11.57 -1.22 -34.49
N ASP A 236 -11.50 -0.13 -35.26
CA ASP A 236 -11.55 -0.13 -36.72
C ASP A 236 -10.18 0.29 -37.28
N ALA A 237 -9.76 -0.40 -38.35
CA ALA A 237 -8.50 -0.14 -39.05
C ALA A 237 -8.77 -0.10 -40.56
N PRO A 238 -8.65 1.06 -41.24
CA PRO A 238 -8.98 1.20 -42.66
C PRO A 238 -8.17 0.31 -43.62
N ARG A 239 -7.06 -0.28 -43.14
CA ARG A 239 -6.23 -1.26 -43.85
C ARG A 239 -5.46 -2.12 -42.84
N ALA A 240 -5.10 -3.33 -43.27
CA ALA A 240 -4.21 -4.19 -42.48
C ALA A 240 -2.88 -3.48 -42.18
N SER A 241 -2.48 -3.47 -40.92
CA SER A 241 -1.35 -2.66 -40.43
C SER A 241 -0.87 -3.11 -39.05
N ASN A 242 0.38 -2.82 -38.69
CA ASN A 242 0.87 -3.01 -37.33
C ASN A 242 0.66 -1.72 -36.52
N ALA A 243 -0.03 -1.82 -35.39
CA ALA A 243 -0.27 -0.70 -34.48
C ALA A 243 0.37 -0.97 -33.12
N ASN A 244 0.99 0.05 -32.51
CA ASN A 244 1.36 0.00 -31.10
C ASN A 244 0.20 0.53 -30.27
N PHE A 245 -0.26 -0.27 -29.31
CA PHE A 245 -1.23 0.10 -28.31
C PHE A 245 -0.50 0.47 -27.02
N THR A 246 -0.85 1.58 -26.39
CA THR A 246 -0.38 1.93 -25.05
C THR A 246 -1.56 1.97 -24.08
N PHE A 247 -1.40 1.32 -22.94
CA PHE A 247 -2.36 1.24 -21.85
C PHE A 247 -1.81 2.04 -20.67
N VAL A 248 -2.64 2.90 -20.10
CA VAL A 248 -2.40 3.52 -18.80
C VAL A 248 -3.62 3.26 -17.95
N TYR A 249 -3.45 2.66 -16.78
CA TYR A 249 -4.53 2.32 -15.87
C TYR A 249 -4.07 2.43 -14.42
N TYR A 250 -5.02 2.66 -13.52
CA TYR A 250 -4.79 2.78 -12.09
C TYR A 250 -5.20 1.48 -11.38
N VAL A 251 -4.38 1.01 -10.44
CA VAL A 251 -4.63 -0.18 -9.62
C VAL A 251 -4.72 0.19 -8.14
N ASN A 252 -5.71 -0.40 -7.48
CA ASN A 252 -5.76 -0.47 -6.02
C ASN A 252 -4.83 -1.60 -5.52
N GLY A 253 -4.59 -1.66 -4.20
CA GLY A 253 -3.73 -2.69 -3.61
C GLY A 253 -2.22 -2.42 -3.70
N ALA A 254 -1.78 -1.22 -4.09
CA ALA A 254 -0.41 -0.74 -3.93
C ALA A 254 -0.38 0.51 -3.03
N SER A 255 0.76 0.78 -2.39
CA SER A 255 1.02 2.05 -1.68
C SER A 255 2.50 2.26 -1.42
N TRP A 256 2.89 3.51 -1.16
CA TRP A 256 4.16 3.81 -0.51
C TRP A 256 3.99 4.86 0.61
N TYR A 257 4.92 4.89 1.56
CA TYR A 257 5.00 5.95 2.57
C TYR A 257 6.45 6.33 2.88
N PRO A 258 6.71 7.60 3.24
CA PRO A 258 8.04 8.08 3.62
C PRO A 258 8.44 7.61 5.02
N THR A 259 9.72 7.24 5.19
CA THR A 259 10.38 7.17 6.51
C THR A 259 11.76 7.83 6.44
N TYR A 260 12.23 8.26 7.60
CA TYR A 260 13.52 8.95 7.74
C TYR A 260 14.41 8.26 8.78
N GLU A 261 15.72 8.36 8.59
CA GLU A 261 16.69 8.20 9.67
C GLU A 261 17.40 9.53 9.92
N LEU A 262 17.38 9.97 11.17
CA LEU A 262 18.09 11.14 11.68
C LEU A 262 19.28 10.64 12.49
N ARG A 263 20.51 11.00 12.09
CA ARG A 263 21.74 10.56 12.76
C ARG A 263 22.62 11.76 13.10
N SER A 264 23.09 11.85 14.33
CA SER A 264 24.20 12.74 14.71
C SER A 264 25.13 12.07 15.72
N GLY A 265 26.42 12.37 15.63
CA GLY A 265 27.42 11.92 16.59
C GLY A 265 27.47 12.77 17.87
N SER A 266 27.12 14.06 17.80
CA SER A 266 27.17 14.98 18.94
C SER A 266 26.40 16.28 18.66
N THR A 267 26.28 17.14 19.68
CA THR A 267 25.73 18.50 19.55
C THR A 267 26.59 19.45 18.70
N ALA A 268 27.82 19.04 18.33
CA ALA A 268 28.69 19.77 17.42
C ALA A 268 28.72 19.17 15.99
N ALA A 269 28.13 18.00 15.78
CA ALA A 269 28.12 17.32 14.48
C ALA A 269 26.87 17.71 13.65
N PRO A 270 27.02 17.97 12.33
CA PRO A 270 25.87 18.24 11.48
C PRO A 270 24.94 17.03 11.41
N LEU A 271 23.63 17.30 11.32
CA LEU A 271 22.62 16.24 11.27
C LEU A 271 22.66 15.54 9.91
N GLN A 272 22.67 14.21 9.91
CA GLN A 272 22.50 13.40 8.71
C GLN A 272 21.03 12.97 8.60
N LEU A 273 20.38 13.33 7.49
CA LEU A 273 19.04 12.93 7.12
C LEU A 273 19.13 11.87 6.01
N THR A 274 18.68 10.64 6.28
CA THR A 274 18.46 9.63 5.22
C THR A 274 16.98 9.53 4.93
N TYR A 275 16.57 9.79 3.69
CA TYR A 275 15.18 9.74 3.24
C TYR A 275 14.93 8.40 2.52
N LYS A 276 13.92 7.65 2.98
CA LYS A 276 13.54 6.34 2.46
C LYS A 276 12.05 6.29 2.10
N ALA A 277 11.72 5.44 1.14
CA ALA A 277 10.36 5.02 0.82
C ALA A 277 10.19 3.55 1.16
N ASN A 278 9.02 3.23 1.72
CA ASN A 278 8.60 1.88 2.07
C ASN A 278 7.43 1.58 1.13
N ILE A 279 7.58 0.58 0.26
CA ILE A 279 6.65 0.30 -0.84
C ILE A 279 6.03 -1.09 -0.61
N THR A 280 4.70 -1.20 -0.68
CA THR A 280 3.98 -2.47 -0.55
C THR A 280 2.98 -2.63 -1.69
N GLN A 281 2.85 -3.83 -2.25
CA GLN A 281 1.83 -4.10 -3.26
C GLN A 281 1.31 -5.55 -3.23
N GLN A 282 0.02 -5.69 -3.51
CA GLN A 282 -0.75 -6.93 -3.62
C GLN A 282 -1.71 -6.85 -4.83
N THR A 283 -1.26 -6.21 -5.92
CA THR A 283 -2.06 -5.93 -7.12
C THR A 283 -2.38 -7.18 -7.97
N ASN A 284 -1.97 -8.37 -7.53
CA ASN A 284 -1.94 -9.63 -8.29
C ASN A 284 -1.21 -9.50 -9.64
N GLU A 285 -0.24 -8.59 -9.70
CA GLU A 285 0.60 -8.28 -10.86
C GLU A 285 2.06 -8.12 -10.37
N ASP A 286 2.98 -8.94 -10.86
CA ASP A 286 4.39 -8.90 -10.44
C ASP A 286 5.17 -7.82 -11.21
N TRP A 287 5.79 -6.88 -10.50
CA TRP A 287 6.60 -5.83 -11.08
C TRP A 287 8.08 -6.19 -10.96
N ARG A 288 8.67 -6.74 -12.02
CA ARG A 288 10.04 -7.28 -12.00
C ARG A 288 10.96 -6.45 -12.90
N ASN A 289 12.03 -5.91 -12.33
CA ASN A 289 12.99 -5.02 -13.00
C ASN A 289 12.33 -3.89 -13.80
N VAL A 290 11.42 -3.15 -13.16
CA VAL A 290 10.65 -2.05 -13.76
C VAL A 290 11.12 -0.67 -13.26
N PRO A 291 11.21 0.37 -14.11
CA PRO A 291 11.36 1.75 -13.65
C PRO A 291 10.21 2.19 -12.74
N VAL A 292 10.54 2.86 -11.64
CA VAL A 292 9.56 3.32 -10.63
C VAL A 292 9.64 4.83 -10.45
N THR A 293 8.49 5.49 -10.55
CA THR A 293 8.27 6.84 -10.02
C THR A 293 7.48 6.72 -8.71
N LEU A 294 7.89 7.41 -7.65
CA LEU A 294 7.08 7.58 -6.44
C LEU A 294 6.42 8.96 -6.49
N SER A 295 5.15 9.07 -6.12
CA SER A 295 4.43 10.35 -6.12
C SER A 295 3.70 10.57 -4.79
N SER A 296 3.85 11.76 -4.22
CA SER A 296 3.12 12.17 -3.00
C SER A 296 1.68 12.57 -3.28
N ALA A 297 1.29 12.70 -4.54
CA ALA A 297 -0.08 12.97 -4.94
C ALA A 297 -1.02 11.83 -4.52
N ASN A 298 -2.32 12.12 -4.51
CA ASN A 298 -3.36 11.14 -4.26
C ASN A 298 -4.41 11.24 -5.38
N PRO A 299 -4.27 10.48 -6.48
CA PRO A 299 -5.26 10.46 -7.58
C PRO A 299 -6.65 9.99 -7.13
N ASN A 300 -6.71 9.24 -6.03
CA ASN A 300 -7.97 8.84 -5.42
C ASN A 300 -8.67 9.98 -4.64
N ARG A 301 -8.06 11.16 -4.46
CA ARG A 301 -8.76 12.32 -3.87
C ARG A 301 -9.86 12.81 -4.81
N SER A 302 -11.04 13.10 -4.28
CA SER A 302 -12.11 13.71 -5.07
C SER A 302 -11.76 15.11 -5.55
N ASN A 303 -12.26 15.45 -6.74
CA ASN A 303 -12.19 16.79 -7.33
C ASN A 303 -13.50 17.58 -7.14
N VAL A 304 -14.46 17.08 -6.35
CA VAL A 304 -15.65 17.84 -5.95
C VAL A 304 -15.21 18.96 -5.00
N SER A 305 -15.41 20.22 -5.42
CA SER A 305 -15.13 21.38 -4.57
C SER A 305 -16.17 21.44 -3.43
N PRO A 306 -15.76 21.74 -2.18
CA PRO A 306 -16.71 22.03 -1.12
C PRO A 306 -17.47 23.34 -1.40
N GLU A 307 -18.71 23.41 -0.95
CA GLU A 307 -19.58 24.59 -1.06
C GLU A 307 -19.82 25.23 0.30
N LEU A 308 -19.81 26.56 0.36
CA LEU A 308 -20.14 27.30 1.58
C LEU A 308 -21.66 27.32 1.79
N LYS A 309 -22.10 26.89 2.98
CA LYS A 309 -23.47 27.10 3.45
C LYS A 309 -23.62 28.56 3.86
N THR A 310 -24.71 29.21 3.45
CA THR A 310 -25.02 30.60 3.83
C THR A 310 -25.05 30.74 5.35
N TYR A 311 -24.16 31.57 5.90
CA TYR A 311 -24.13 31.86 7.33
C TYR A 311 -25.12 33.00 7.65
N TRP A 312 -26.33 32.61 8.02
CA TRP A 312 -27.31 33.51 8.62
C TRP A 312 -26.93 33.82 10.07
N LEU A 313 -26.91 35.12 10.42
CA LEU A 313 -26.58 35.60 11.75
C LEU A 313 -27.84 36.22 12.38
N ASP A 314 -28.36 35.59 13.44
CA ASP A 314 -29.47 36.08 14.25
C ASP A 314 -29.37 35.52 15.68
N TYR A 315 -30.14 36.07 16.62
CA TYR A 315 -30.13 35.68 18.03
C TYR A 315 -30.56 34.21 18.22
N GLY A 316 -29.61 33.37 18.62
CA GLY A 316 -29.83 31.94 18.86
C GLY A 316 -29.56 31.04 17.65
N LEU A 317 -29.25 31.59 16.47
CA LEU A 317 -28.74 30.80 15.35
C LEU A 317 -27.27 30.43 15.57
N ALA A 318 -26.94 29.16 15.36
CA ALA A 318 -25.57 28.67 15.34
C ALA A 318 -24.94 28.90 13.95
N ALA A 319 -23.62 29.04 13.89
CA ALA A 319 -22.89 29.03 12.63
C ALA A 319 -23.12 27.70 11.88
N PRO A 320 -23.22 27.71 10.54
CA PRO A 320 -23.55 26.52 9.77
C PRO A 320 -22.48 25.44 9.95
N THR A 321 -22.90 24.25 10.37
CA THR A 321 -22.00 23.10 10.52
C THR A 321 -21.66 22.50 9.16
N TYR A 322 -20.38 22.21 8.96
CA TYR A 322 -19.86 21.49 7.81
C TYR A 322 -19.57 20.05 8.23
N ASP A 323 -20.01 19.10 7.42
CA ASP A 323 -19.71 17.68 7.63
C ASP A 323 -18.37 17.35 6.98
N PHE A 324 -17.36 17.12 7.81
CA PHE A 324 -16.01 16.72 7.41
C PHE A 324 -15.79 15.19 7.57
N GLY A 325 -16.82 14.41 7.91
CA GLY A 325 -16.70 12.99 8.26
C GLY A 325 -16.45 12.04 7.07
N ILE A 326 -16.62 12.51 5.83
CA ILE A 326 -16.33 11.76 4.61
C ILE A 326 -15.14 12.42 3.90
N ASP A 327 -14.01 11.71 3.81
CA ASP A 327 -12.77 12.20 3.24
C ASP A 327 -12.95 12.66 1.78
N ASN A 328 -13.13 13.97 1.59
CA ASN A 328 -13.33 14.58 0.27
C ASN A 328 -14.52 13.94 -0.48
N ASN A 329 -15.66 13.74 0.19
CA ASN A 329 -16.87 13.13 -0.39
C ASN A 329 -16.68 11.72 -1.01
N ARG A 330 -15.57 11.01 -0.77
CA ARG A 330 -15.32 9.68 -1.34
C ARG A 330 -15.65 8.59 -0.33
N VAL A 331 -16.41 7.58 -0.76
CA VAL A 331 -16.79 6.43 0.06
C VAL A 331 -16.31 5.13 -0.58
N SER A 332 -15.69 4.26 0.22
CA SER A 332 -15.25 2.92 -0.17
C SER A 332 -15.92 1.86 0.71
N GLY A 333 -15.94 0.61 0.25
CA GLY A 333 -16.39 -0.50 1.09
C GLY A 333 -16.33 -1.82 0.35
N THR A 334 -16.82 -2.86 1.00
CA THR A 334 -17.03 -4.18 0.40
C THR A 334 -18.52 -4.43 0.16
N ILE A 335 -18.85 -5.19 -0.89
CA ILE A 335 -20.18 -5.75 -1.12
C ILE A 335 -20.11 -7.28 -1.08
N THR A 336 -20.84 -7.88 -0.13
CA THR A 336 -20.91 -9.33 0.10
C THR A 336 -22.34 -9.86 0.01
N ASP A 337 -22.49 -11.18 -0.12
CA ASP A 337 -23.78 -11.89 -0.04
C ASP A 337 -24.11 -12.38 1.39
N GLU A 338 -25.16 -13.20 1.52
CA GLU A 338 -25.61 -13.79 2.78
C GLU A 338 -24.61 -14.75 3.44
N GLU A 339 -23.65 -15.29 2.67
CA GLU A 339 -22.55 -16.14 3.14
C GLU A 339 -21.26 -15.34 3.39
N ASP A 340 -21.37 -14.00 3.36
CA ASP A 340 -20.27 -13.03 3.42
C ASP A 340 -19.21 -13.20 2.32
N SER A 341 -19.57 -13.85 1.21
CA SER A 341 -18.71 -13.99 0.03
C SER A 341 -18.75 -12.74 -0.85
N PRO A 342 -17.63 -12.34 -1.49
CA PRO A 342 -17.52 -11.10 -2.24
C PRO A 342 -18.28 -11.14 -3.57
N ILE A 343 -19.14 -10.13 -3.80
CA ILE A 343 -19.92 -10.00 -5.04
C ILE A 343 -19.12 -9.21 -6.07
N VAL A 344 -18.67 -9.91 -7.11
CA VAL A 344 -17.85 -9.35 -8.20
C VAL A 344 -18.71 -8.72 -9.27
N GLY A 345 -18.49 -7.44 -9.58
CA GLY A 345 -19.22 -6.72 -10.63
C GLY A 345 -20.66 -6.31 -10.24
N ALA A 346 -20.93 -6.13 -8.95
CA ALA A 346 -22.11 -5.39 -8.50
C ALA A 346 -22.04 -3.93 -8.95
N ILE A 347 -23.19 -3.29 -9.09
CA ILE A 347 -23.32 -1.88 -9.46
C ILE A 347 -23.59 -1.08 -8.19
N ILE A 348 -22.75 -0.09 -7.89
CA ILE A 348 -22.91 0.80 -6.74
C ILE A 348 -22.97 2.24 -7.24
N LYS A 349 -24.07 2.95 -6.96
CA LYS A 349 -24.37 4.28 -7.50
C LYS A 349 -24.95 5.23 -6.46
N VAL A 350 -24.83 6.54 -6.67
CA VAL A 350 -25.52 7.54 -5.84
C VAL A 350 -26.99 7.58 -6.25
N LYS A 351 -27.89 7.33 -5.30
CA LYS A 351 -29.33 7.12 -5.54
C LYS A 351 -29.97 8.30 -6.26
N GLY A 352 -30.72 8.02 -7.32
CA GLY A 352 -31.35 9.04 -8.17
C GLY A 352 -30.41 9.74 -9.15
N THR A 353 -29.16 9.26 -9.30
CA THR A 353 -28.17 9.83 -10.24
C THR A 353 -27.56 8.75 -11.14
N THR A 354 -26.78 9.19 -12.13
CA THR A 354 -25.93 8.33 -12.98
C THR A 354 -24.50 8.15 -12.44
N ILE A 355 -24.17 8.72 -11.27
CA ILE A 355 -22.83 8.63 -10.67
C ILE A 355 -22.69 7.25 -10.05
N GLY A 356 -21.84 6.39 -10.61
CA GLY A 356 -21.68 5.00 -10.18
C GLY A 356 -20.31 4.40 -10.44
N THR A 357 -20.13 3.20 -9.90
CA THR A 357 -18.93 2.38 -9.94
C THR A 357 -19.33 0.90 -9.94
N VAL A 358 -18.35 0.00 -10.12
CA VAL A 358 -18.54 -1.45 -9.99
C VAL A 358 -17.60 -2.03 -8.94
N SER A 359 -17.97 -3.16 -8.33
CA SER A 359 -17.08 -3.89 -7.43
C SER A 359 -16.04 -4.75 -8.18
N ASP A 360 -14.85 -4.85 -7.59
CA ASP A 360 -13.75 -5.68 -8.09
C ASP A 360 -13.88 -7.17 -7.69
N ILE A 361 -12.81 -7.95 -7.86
CA ILE A 361 -12.82 -9.41 -7.61
C ILE A 361 -12.98 -9.80 -6.14
N ASP A 362 -12.65 -8.90 -5.21
CA ASP A 362 -12.75 -9.12 -3.77
C ASP A 362 -13.96 -8.37 -3.19
N GLY A 363 -14.88 -7.94 -4.07
CA GLY A 363 -16.09 -7.21 -3.71
C GLY A 363 -15.81 -5.77 -3.27
N HIS A 364 -14.59 -5.26 -3.38
CA HIS A 364 -14.29 -3.89 -3.00
C HIS A 364 -14.78 -2.92 -4.08
N TYR A 365 -15.30 -1.78 -3.64
CA TYR A 365 -15.73 -0.70 -4.53
C TYR A 365 -15.27 0.65 -3.99
N THR A 366 -15.27 1.68 -4.85
CA THR A 366 -15.13 3.06 -4.38
C THR A 366 -15.88 4.05 -5.27
N LEU A 367 -16.61 4.96 -4.64
CA LEU A 367 -17.55 5.89 -5.27
C LEU A 367 -17.31 7.32 -4.76
N THR A 368 -17.48 8.31 -5.64
CA THR A 368 -17.45 9.74 -5.27
C THR A 368 -18.88 10.26 -5.16
N LEU A 369 -19.17 10.98 -4.08
CA LEU A 369 -20.49 11.55 -3.79
C LEU A 369 -20.55 13.05 -4.17
N PRO A 370 -21.68 13.55 -4.68
CA PRO A 370 -21.91 14.99 -4.84
C PRO A 370 -22.10 15.66 -3.47
N ASN A 371 -22.09 17.00 -3.42
CA ASN A 371 -22.16 17.74 -2.14
C ASN A 371 -23.49 17.59 -1.40
N ASP A 372 -24.59 17.38 -2.12
CA ASP A 372 -25.98 17.36 -1.66
C ASP A 372 -26.50 15.96 -1.29
N ASN A 373 -26.09 14.92 -2.01
CA ASN A 373 -26.60 13.56 -1.86
C ASN A 373 -25.59 12.64 -1.15
N ARG A 374 -26.07 11.80 -0.22
CA ARG A 374 -25.28 10.78 0.51
C ARG A 374 -25.88 9.37 0.44
N TYR A 375 -26.99 9.19 -0.28
CA TYR A 375 -27.63 7.88 -0.42
C TYR A 375 -26.94 7.09 -1.52
N VAL A 376 -26.40 5.94 -1.15
CA VAL A 376 -25.75 4.98 -2.05
C VAL A 376 -26.68 3.79 -2.22
N GLU A 377 -26.92 3.40 -3.47
CA GLU A 377 -27.74 2.28 -3.88
C GLU A 377 -26.83 1.23 -4.52
N ALA A 378 -26.91 0.00 -4.03
CA ALA A 378 -26.15 -1.14 -4.53
C ALA A 378 -27.09 -2.21 -5.07
N SER A 379 -26.78 -2.75 -6.24
CA SER A 379 -27.57 -3.79 -6.91
C SER A 379 -26.71 -4.83 -7.63
N TYR A 380 -27.22 -6.06 -7.69
CA TYR A 380 -26.63 -7.17 -8.42
C TYR A 380 -27.75 -8.09 -8.96
N ILE A 381 -27.47 -8.85 -10.02
CA ILE A 381 -28.47 -9.65 -10.71
C ILE A 381 -28.94 -10.80 -9.79
N GLY A 382 -30.24 -10.84 -9.49
CA GLY A 382 -30.85 -11.83 -8.59
C GLY A 382 -30.80 -11.50 -7.10
N MET A 383 -30.38 -10.28 -6.73
CA MET A 383 -30.31 -9.83 -5.33
C MET A 383 -31.16 -8.57 -5.10
N GLU A 384 -31.65 -8.39 -3.87
CA GLU A 384 -32.45 -7.22 -3.50
C GLU A 384 -31.60 -5.95 -3.47
N THR A 385 -32.12 -4.85 -4.02
CA THR A 385 -31.38 -3.60 -4.16
C THR A 385 -31.32 -2.88 -2.80
N GLN A 386 -30.11 -2.74 -2.26
CA GLN A 386 -29.86 -2.17 -0.95
C GLN A 386 -29.55 -0.66 -1.04
N VAL A 387 -30.13 0.14 -0.16
CA VAL A 387 -29.89 1.59 -0.08
C VAL A 387 -29.42 1.96 1.31
N LYS A 388 -28.24 2.61 1.40
CA LYS A 388 -27.67 3.08 2.67
C LYS A 388 -27.20 4.53 2.55
N GLN A 389 -27.19 5.26 3.67
CA GLN A 389 -26.63 6.61 3.74
C GLN A 389 -25.15 6.53 4.15
N ALA A 390 -24.27 7.19 3.40
CA ALA A 390 -22.88 7.36 3.82
C ALA A 390 -22.79 8.35 4.99
N THR A 391 -22.25 7.89 6.12
CA THR A 391 -21.98 8.69 7.33
C THR A 391 -20.48 8.83 7.63
N GLY A 392 -19.63 8.24 6.79
CA GLY A 392 -18.18 8.30 6.86
C GLY A 392 -17.53 7.74 5.59
N SER A 393 -16.19 7.74 5.53
CA SER A 393 -15.42 7.27 4.36
C SER A 393 -15.57 5.77 4.04
N ARG A 394 -16.18 4.97 4.93
CA ARG A 394 -16.46 3.53 4.74
C ARG A 394 -17.96 3.23 4.77
N LEU A 395 -18.44 2.42 3.81
CA LEU A 395 -19.82 1.95 3.74
C LEU A 395 -19.88 0.54 3.13
N ASP A 396 -20.17 -0.47 3.94
CA ASP A 396 -20.23 -1.86 3.46
C ASP A 396 -21.67 -2.30 3.17
N PHE A 397 -21.84 -3.14 2.15
CA PHE A 397 -23.11 -3.72 1.72
C PHE A 397 -23.09 -5.24 1.92
N ARG A 398 -24.21 -5.77 2.41
CA ARG A 398 -24.52 -7.21 2.47
C ARG A 398 -25.82 -7.36 1.72
N MET A 399 -25.87 -8.25 0.74
CA MET A 399 -26.95 -8.38 -0.23
C MET A 399 -27.73 -9.67 0.02
N GLU A 400 -29.05 -9.59 -0.07
CA GLU A 400 -29.96 -10.71 0.17
C GLU A 400 -30.57 -11.21 -1.14
N GLY A 401 -30.84 -12.52 -1.23
CA GLY A 401 -31.33 -13.18 -2.44
C GLY A 401 -32.77 -12.81 -2.78
N SER A 402 -32.98 -12.24 -3.98
CA SER A 402 -34.25 -11.64 -4.36
C SER A 402 -35.34 -12.67 -4.60
N LYS A 403 -36.50 -12.45 -3.95
CA LYS A 403 -37.68 -13.31 -4.08
C LYS A 403 -38.74 -12.61 -4.94
N LEU A 404 -38.69 -12.90 -6.25
CA LEU A 404 -39.62 -12.57 -7.35
C LEU A 404 -39.16 -11.46 -8.33
N ALA A 405 -39.89 -11.34 -9.44
CA ALA A 405 -39.38 -10.94 -10.74
C ALA A 405 -39.57 -9.46 -11.13
N LEU A 406 -38.65 -9.01 -11.98
CA LEU A 406 -38.77 -7.98 -13.03
C LEU A 406 -40.07 -7.14 -13.10
N GLU A 407 -39.91 -5.83 -12.93
CA GLU A 407 -40.65 -4.82 -13.70
C GLU A 407 -39.66 -3.79 -14.30
N GLU A 408 -39.95 -3.31 -15.51
CA GLU A 408 -39.14 -2.35 -16.27
C GLU A 408 -39.91 -1.05 -16.45
N VAL A 409 -39.27 0.12 -16.21
CA VAL A 409 -39.89 1.45 -16.40
C VAL A 409 -38.93 2.38 -17.14
N VAL A 410 -39.48 3.12 -18.11
CA VAL A 410 -38.74 3.81 -19.19
C VAL A 410 -38.40 5.28 -18.85
N VAL A 411 -37.35 5.83 -19.49
CA VAL A 411 -36.76 7.16 -19.22
C VAL A 411 -37.05 8.21 -20.31
N MET A 412 -37.47 9.42 -19.89
CA MET A 412 -37.36 10.73 -20.59
C MET A 412 -37.26 11.82 -19.50
N GLY A 413 -36.63 13.01 -19.61
CA GLY A 413 -36.08 13.77 -20.75
C GLY A 413 -36.93 15.04 -21.02
N TYR A 414 -36.49 16.30 -20.94
CA TYR A 414 -35.16 16.94 -20.79
C TYR A 414 -35.25 18.12 -19.75
N ALA A 415 -34.49 19.24 -19.64
CA ALA A 415 -33.60 20.03 -20.51
C ALA A 415 -32.58 20.92 -19.73
N SER A 416 -32.23 22.13 -20.20
CA SER A 416 -31.07 22.94 -19.73
C SER A 416 -31.26 24.48 -19.80
N LYS A 417 -30.49 25.26 -19.01
CA LYS A 417 -30.07 26.64 -19.34
C LYS A 417 -28.83 27.15 -18.56
N ASN A 418 -28.08 28.08 -19.15
CA ASN A 418 -26.77 28.59 -18.68
C ASN A 418 -26.82 30.02 -18.08
N LYS A 419 -25.83 30.39 -17.23
CA LYS A 419 -25.03 31.63 -17.40
C LYS A 419 -23.71 31.69 -16.58
N LYS A 420 -22.91 32.75 -16.80
CA LYS A 420 -21.48 32.92 -16.45
C LYS A 420 -21.21 33.99 -15.37
N SER A 421 -20.15 33.82 -14.57
CA SER A 421 -19.00 34.74 -14.33
C SER A 421 -18.04 34.09 -13.31
N ASN A 422 -16.70 34.06 -13.46
CA ASN A 422 -15.71 35.14 -13.24
C ASN A 422 -15.81 35.74 -11.81
N GLU A 423 -14.73 35.96 -11.03
CA GLU A 423 -13.34 36.36 -11.38
C GLU A 423 -12.23 35.70 -10.52
N ARG A 424 -10.97 36.14 -10.69
CA ARG A 424 -9.78 35.77 -9.87
C ARG A 424 -9.46 36.85 -8.84
N PHE A 425 -8.77 36.48 -7.76
CA PHE A 425 -7.85 37.40 -7.06
C PHE A 425 -6.54 36.70 -6.65
N THR A 426 -5.44 37.44 -6.67
CA THR A 426 -4.09 36.98 -6.29
C THR A 426 -3.31 38.12 -5.66
N ALA A 427 -2.60 37.87 -4.56
CA ALA A 427 -1.67 38.81 -3.94
C ALA A 427 -0.37 38.07 -3.53
N PRO A 428 0.80 38.73 -3.53
CA PRO A 428 2.09 38.05 -3.42
C PRO A 428 2.56 37.85 -1.96
N VAL A 429 3.39 36.83 -1.75
CA VAL A 429 4.26 36.71 -0.57
C VAL A 429 5.70 37.01 -0.99
N VAL A 430 6.38 37.86 -0.21
CA VAL A 430 7.75 38.30 -0.47
C VAL A 430 8.74 37.19 -0.09
N LYS A 431 9.70 36.89 -0.97
CA LYS A 431 10.84 36.03 -0.63
C LYS A 431 11.81 36.77 0.29
N ALA A 432 12.28 36.10 1.34
CA ALA A 432 13.46 36.51 2.09
C ALA A 432 14.63 35.60 1.69
N ASP A 433 15.75 36.18 1.28
CA ASP A 433 16.94 35.39 0.93
C ASP A 433 17.78 35.06 2.17
N ARG A 434 18.12 33.78 2.32
CA ARG A 434 19.41 33.29 2.85
C ARG A 434 19.56 31.78 2.65
N ALA A 435 20.10 31.41 1.50
CA ALA A 435 20.43 30.02 1.21
C ALA A 435 21.68 29.57 1.99
N VAL A 436 21.48 28.75 3.01
CA VAL A 436 22.45 27.72 3.39
C VAL A 436 21.84 26.39 2.93
N LYS A 437 22.48 25.72 1.98
CA LYS A 437 21.94 24.50 1.35
C LYS A 437 22.28 23.26 2.18
N ALA A 438 21.40 22.26 2.13
CA ALA A 438 21.77 20.91 2.52
C ALA A 438 22.77 20.34 1.50
N GLU A 439 23.81 19.65 1.96
CA GLU A 439 24.78 18.98 1.08
C GLU A 439 24.37 17.51 0.87
N SER A 440 24.38 17.06 -0.39
CA SER A 440 24.15 15.65 -0.72
C SER A 440 25.36 14.81 -0.33
N ILE A 441 25.18 13.83 0.55
CA ILE A 441 26.27 12.92 0.95
C ILE A 441 26.36 11.83 -0.12
N ALA A 442 27.31 12.00 -1.04
CA ALA A 442 27.63 10.98 -2.03
C ALA A 442 28.12 9.70 -1.34
N ASP A 443 27.35 8.63 -1.48
CA ASP A 443 27.67 7.29 -1.01
C ASP A 443 28.06 6.44 -2.23
N ALA A 444 29.01 5.52 -2.11
CA ALA A 444 29.43 4.70 -3.25
C ALA A 444 28.31 3.81 -3.81
N ASN A 445 27.23 3.62 -3.04
CA ASN A 445 26.00 2.93 -3.43
C ASN A 445 24.77 3.87 -3.52
N SER A 446 24.89 5.19 -3.38
CA SER A 446 23.74 6.10 -3.56
C SER A 446 23.51 6.37 -5.05
N MET A 447 22.55 5.65 -5.63
CA MET A 447 22.06 5.93 -6.98
C MET A 447 21.28 7.24 -7.01
N GLU A 448 21.42 8.00 -8.10
CA GLU A 448 20.74 9.29 -8.25
C GLU A 448 19.22 9.11 -8.33
N VAL A 449 18.48 9.90 -7.54
CA VAL A 449 17.03 9.98 -7.59
C VAL A 449 16.66 11.41 -7.99
N SER A 450 16.05 11.55 -9.15
CA SER A 450 15.54 12.85 -9.60
C SER A 450 14.27 13.15 -8.79
N SER A 451 14.16 14.36 -8.22
CA SER A 451 12.95 14.81 -7.53
C SER A 451 12.44 16.12 -8.13
N THR A 452 11.13 16.19 -8.37
CA THR A 452 10.49 17.35 -9.01
C THR A 452 9.19 17.71 -8.31
N ALA A 453 8.89 19.01 -8.25
CA ALA A 453 7.60 19.52 -7.79
C ALA A 453 6.57 19.41 -8.92
N ALA A 454 5.62 18.50 -8.77
CA ALA A 454 4.47 18.34 -9.65
C ALA A 454 3.32 19.25 -9.22
N LYS A 455 2.29 19.40 -10.07
CA LYS A 455 1.13 20.29 -9.79
C LYS A 455 0.30 19.90 -8.55
N PHE A 456 0.46 18.68 -8.04
CA PHE A 456 -0.36 18.10 -6.98
C PHE A 456 0.46 17.36 -5.90
N GLY A 457 1.78 17.57 -5.84
CA GLY A 457 2.69 16.87 -4.93
C GLY A 457 4.13 16.86 -5.42
N TYR A 458 4.96 15.99 -4.86
CA TYR A 458 6.32 15.71 -5.32
C TYR A 458 6.37 14.38 -6.07
N GLU A 459 7.20 14.32 -7.11
CA GLU A 459 7.50 13.09 -7.86
C GLU A 459 9.00 12.77 -7.78
N PHE A 460 9.33 11.53 -7.45
CA PHE A 460 10.69 11.01 -7.31
C PHE A 460 10.89 9.88 -8.33
N GLU A 461 11.75 10.09 -9.32
CA GLU A 461 12.12 9.05 -10.28
C GLU A 461 13.33 8.27 -9.73
N ILE A 462 13.10 7.01 -9.38
CA ILE A 462 14.16 6.13 -8.87
C ILE A 462 15.09 5.79 -10.04
N GLY A 463 16.36 6.21 -9.98
CA GLY A 463 17.33 6.10 -11.07
C GLY A 463 17.76 4.67 -11.44
N HIS A 464 17.14 3.65 -10.84
CA HIS A 464 17.32 2.25 -11.19
C HIS A 464 15.99 1.49 -11.16
N PRO A 465 15.82 0.43 -11.97
CA PRO A 465 14.65 -0.43 -11.88
C PRO A 465 14.54 -1.12 -10.51
N LEU A 466 13.31 -1.38 -10.07
CA LEU A 466 12.99 -2.15 -8.86
C LEU A 466 12.31 -3.48 -9.21
N THR A 467 12.35 -4.41 -8.26
CA THR A 467 11.49 -5.60 -8.25
C THR A 467 10.60 -5.56 -7.02
N ILE A 468 9.29 -5.54 -7.23
CA ILE A 468 8.25 -5.40 -6.21
C ILE A 468 7.19 -6.46 -6.50
N LEU A 469 7.19 -7.53 -5.71
CA LEU A 469 6.32 -8.69 -5.93
C LEU A 469 4.92 -8.43 -5.36
N SER A 470 3.92 -9.14 -5.89
CA SER A 470 2.53 -9.04 -5.39
C SER A 470 2.31 -9.93 -4.16
N ASP A 471 3.17 -9.83 -3.15
CA ASP A 471 3.12 -10.59 -1.90
C ASP A 471 2.97 -9.72 -0.64
N ASN A 472 2.65 -8.43 -0.82
CA ASN A 472 2.49 -7.40 0.21
C ASN A 472 3.71 -7.19 1.13
N LYS A 473 4.90 -7.71 0.79
CA LYS A 473 6.11 -7.47 1.59
C LYS A 473 6.67 -6.07 1.32
N PRO A 474 7.19 -5.37 2.35
CA PRO A 474 7.77 -4.04 2.18
C PRO A 474 9.09 -4.08 1.41
N VAL A 475 9.12 -3.41 0.26
CA VAL A 475 10.34 -3.09 -0.49
C VAL A 475 10.78 -1.68 -0.10
N ASN A 476 11.97 -1.59 0.50
CA ASN A 476 12.54 -0.31 0.94
C ASN A 476 13.49 0.25 -0.12
N CYS A 477 13.32 1.52 -0.48
CA CYS A 477 14.15 2.25 -1.43
C CYS A 477 14.69 3.53 -0.75
N GLN A 478 15.93 3.92 -1.01
CA GLN A 478 16.47 5.19 -0.53
C GLN A 478 16.19 6.29 -1.57
N ILE A 479 15.50 7.34 -1.16
CA ILE A 479 15.28 8.54 -1.98
C ILE A 479 16.51 9.45 -1.94
N GLY A 480 17.18 9.58 -0.79
CA GLY A 480 18.36 10.42 -0.67
C GLY A 480 19.03 10.39 0.70
N LYS A 481 20.20 11.03 0.79
CA LYS A 481 21.04 11.09 2.00
C LYS A 481 21.74 12.45 2.04
N TYR A 482 21.45 13.23 3.09
CA TYR A 482 21.73 14.66 3.14
C TYR A 482 22.39 15.07 4.46
N GLN A 483 23.23 16.09 4.40
CA GLN A 483 23.84 16.76 5.54
C GLN A 483 23.09 18.09 5.76
N LEU A 484 22.44 18.24 6.91
CA LEU A 484 21.69 19.44 7.27
C LEU A 484 22.49 20.34 8.23
N PRO A 485 22.72 21.63 7.89
CA PRO A 485 23.20 22.62 8.84
C PRO A 485 22.23 22.74 10.01
N THR A 486 22.69 22.39 11.21
CA THR A 486 21.84 22.14 12.38
C THR A 486 22.46 22.74 13.65
N THR A 487 21.65 23.42 14.44
CA THR A 487 21.98 23.82 15.81
C THR A 487 21.20 22.98 16.81
N TYR A 488 21.84 22.57 17.91
CA TYR A 488 21.20 21.76 18.94
C TYR A 488 20.98 22.57 20.22
N ALA A 489 19.81 22.41 20.84
CA ALA A 489 19.47 23.02 22.13
C ALA A 489 18.59 22.09 22.96
N TYR A 490 18.67 22.19 24.29
CA TYR A 490 17.75 21.47 25.16
C TYR A 490 16.47 22.27 25.39
N LYS A 491 15.34 21.57 25.52
CA LYS A 491 14.01 22.12 25.80
C LYS A 491 13.36 21.38 26.96
N GLY A 492 12.78 22.10 27.91
CA GLY A 492 12.01 21.53 29.01
C GLY A 492 10.63 22.18 29.12
N VAL A 493 9.58 21.38 29.38
CA VAL A 493 8.20 21.87 29.51
C VAL A 493 7.54 21.25 30.75
N PRO A 494 8.03 21.53 31.98
CA PRO A 494 7.78 20.72 33.18
C PRO A 494 6.35 20.79 33.73
N LYS A 495 5.47 21.59 33.13
CA LYS A 495 4.01 21.54 33.33
C LYS A 495 3.35 20.34 32.64
N ILE A 496 3.97 19.84 31.57
CA ILE A 496 3.49 18.73 30.73
C ILE A 496 4.38 17.49 30.93
N ASP A 497 5.71 17.66 30.81
CA ASP A 497 6.69 16.59 30.97
C ASP A 497 7.96 17.14 31.64
N LYS A 498 8.41 16.46 32.71
CA LYS A 498 9.58 16.83 33.52
C LYS A 498 10.93 16.47 32.88
N SER A 499 10.93 15.86 31.70
CA SER A 499 12.16 15.54 30.98
C SER A 499 12.73 16.76 30.28
N ALA A 500 14.06 16.86 30.21
CA ALA A 500 14.70 17.62 29.16
C ALA A 500 14.64 16.83 27.84
N PHE A 501 14.43 17.54 26.74
CA PHE A 501 14.47 17.00 25.39
C PHE A 501 15.60 17.68 24.62
N LEU A 502 16.43 16.91 23.93
CA LEU A 502 17.34 17.46 22.93
C LEU A 502 16.52 17.81 21.68
N VAL A 503 16.72 19.00 21.13
CA VAL A 503 16.09 19.45 19.88
C VAL A 503 17.18 19.83 18.89
N ALA A 504 17.03 19.37 17.65
CA ALA A 504 17.79 19.81 16.50
C ALA A 504 16.95 20.80 15.69
N ASP A 505 17.46 22.02 15.57
CA ASP A 505 16.93 23.06 14.69
C ASP A 505 17.73 22.99 13.39
N ALA A 506 17.17 22.31 12.38
CA ALA A 506 17.82 22.01 11.11
C ALA A 506 17.34 22.94 9.99
N THR A 507 18.26 23.40 9.15
CA THR A 507 18.02 24.37 8.07
C THR A 507 18.43 23.83 6.70
N GLY A 508 18.11 24.54 5.62
CA GLY A 508 18.51 24.16 4.25
C GLY A 508 17.74 22.98 3.64
N TRP A 509 16.70 22.49 4.33
CA TRP A 509 15.90 21.34 3.93
C TRP A 509 14.85 21.66 2.84
N ASN A 510 14.53 22.93 2.61
CA ASN A 510 13.44 23.37 1.72
C ASN A 510 13.54 22.86 0.27
N GLU A 511 14.76 22.56 -0.21
CA GLU A 511 14.99 22.05 -1.57
C GLU A 511 14.89 20.52 -1.68
N LEU A 512 14.70 19.81 -0.56
CA LEU A 512 14.75 18.33 -0.50
C LEU A 512 13.39 17.65 -0.76
N ASN A 513 12.34 18.40 -1.10
CA ASN A 513 10.99 17.90 -1.39
C ASN A 513 10.44 16.94 -0.30
N LEU A 514 10.71 17.23 0.97
CA LEU A 514 10.32 16.37 2.10
C LEU A 514 8.80 16.27 2.26
N ILE A 515 8.35 15.13 2.79
CA ILE A 515 6.94 14.83 3.09
C ILE A 515 6.82 14.57 4.60
N GLN A 516 5.68 14.89 5.21
CA GLN A 516 5.44 14.53 6.61
C GLN A 516 5.56 13.01 6.80
N GLY A 517 6.32 12.56 7.80
CA GLY A 517 6.61 11.14 7.99
C GLY A 517 7.33 10.82 9.30
N GLU A 518 7.40 9.52 9.63
CA GLU A 518 8.08 9.04 10.84
C GLU A 518 9.60 9.02 10.63
N ALA A 519 10.34 9.50 11.62
CA ALA A 519 11.79 9.55 11.63
C ALA A 519 12.36 8.73 12.81
N ALA A 520 13.15 7.70 12.50
CA ALA A 520 13.95 7.00 13.50
C ALA A 520 15.18 7.85 13.87
N VAL A 521 15.44 8.00 15.15
CA VAL A 521 16.45 8.92 15.68
C VAL A 521 17.62 8.15 16.30
N PHE A 522 18.84 8.52 15.89
CA PHE A 522 20.08 8.06 16.46
C PHE A 522 20.94 9.26 16.91
N PHE A 523 21.43 9.20 18.14
CA PHE A 523 22.33 10.20 18.71
C PHE A 523 23.45 9.48 19.48
N ASP A 524 24.69 9.94 19.35
CA ASP A 524 25.89 9.27 19.90
C ASP A 524 25.92 7.77 19.52
N ASN A 525 25.77 7.52 18.21
CA ASN A 525 25.60 6.20 17.55
C ASN A 525 24.47 5.30 18.08
N SER A 526 23.72 5.73 19.09
CA SER A 526 22.71 4.95 19.81
C SER A 526 21.31 5.28 19.30
N TYR A 527 20.42 4.29 19.20
CA TYR A 527 19.02 4.53 18.89
C TYR A 527 18.31 5.14 20.11
N VAL A 528 17.77 6.34 19.94
CA VAL A 528 17.16 7.14 21.03
C VAL A 528 15.64 7.29 20.90
N GLY A 529 15.05 6.80 19.80
CA GLY A 529 13.60 6.68 19.63
C GLY A 529 13.11 7.10 18.24
N LYS A 530 11.89 7.62 18.21
CA LYS A 530 11.21 8.10 17.00
C LYS A 530 10.70 9.52 17.20
N THR A 531 10.64 10.27 16.11
CA THR A 531 10.05 11.61 16.03
C THR A 531 9.24 11.74 14.74
N ILE A 532 8.51 12.83 14.57
CA ILE A 532 7.78 13.14 13.34
C ILE A 532 8.53 14.25 12.62
N LEU A 533 8.91 14.00 11.37
CA LEU A 533 9.36 15.04 10.46
C LEU A 533 8.12 15.69 9.85
N ASP A 534 7.96 17.01 9.98
CA ASP A 534 6.83 17.75 9.43
C ASP A 534 7.29 19.01 8.68
N PRO A 535 7.31 18.98 7.33
CA PRO A 535 7.72 20.10 6.49
C PRO A 535 6.60 21.11 6.24
N ASN A 536 5.39 20.92 6.79
CA ASN A 536 4.26 21.83 6.60
C ASN A 536 4.28 23.05 7.56
N GLN A 537 5.28 23.12 8.44
CA GLN A 537 5.48 24.25 9.36
C GLN A 537 5.94 25.49 8.56
N GLN A 538 5.36 26.65 8.84
CA GLN A 538 5.70 27.91 8.16
C GLN A 538 6.99 28.51 8.74
N SER A 539 8.10 27.81 8.53
CA SER A 539 9.42 28.07 9.11
C SER A 539 10.51 27.50 8.20
N ASP A 540 11.59 28.25 7.95
CA ASP A 540 12.79 27.72 7.25
C ASP A 540 13.62 26.78 8.15
N THR A 541 13.28 26.68 9.43
CA THR A 541 13.88 25.77 10.41
C THR A 541 12.93 24.61 10.71
N LEU A 542 13.41 23.39 10.49
CA LEU A 542 12.75 22.14 10.83
C LEU A 542 13.13 21.74 12.26
N HIS A 543 12.16 21.78 13.18
CA HIS A 543 12.36 21.50 14.60
C HIS A 543 12.18 20.00 14.90
N LEU A 544 13.28 19.28 15.14
CA LEU A 544 13.30 17.84 15.33
C LEU A 544 13.64 17.47 16.77
N ALA A 545 12.72 16.78 17.46
CA ALA A 545 13.01 16.19 18.77
C ALA A 545 14.01 15.03 18.61
N MET A 546 15.21 15.18 19.17
CA MET A 546 16.33 14.23 19.05
C MET A 546 16.43 13.25 20.23
N GLY A 547 15.50 13.29 21.20
CA GLY A 547 15.43 12.35 22.32
C GLY A 547 15.24 13.04 23.68
N ARG A 548 15.10 12.22 24.74
CA ARG A 548 15.07 12.67 26.15
C ARG A 548 16.48 12.60 26.74
N ASP A 549 16.85 13.57 27.57
CA ASP A 549 18.13 13.59 28.29
C ASP A 549 17.94 13.37 29.79
N ASN A 550 18.21 12.15 30.26
CA ASN A 550 18.12 11.79 31.68
C ASN A 550 19.27 12.39 32.53
N GLY A 551 20.28 13.01 31.91
CA GLY A 551 21.32 13.78 32.59
C GLY A 551 20.84 15.18 33.01
N ILE A 552 19.78 15.72 32.42
CA ILE A 552 19.23 17.03 32.78
C ILE A 552 17.90 16.84 33.52
N HIS A 553 17.92 17.03 34.82
CA HIS A 553 16.77 16.76 35.70
C HIS A 553 15.96 18.04 35.87
N ILE A 554 14.66 18.00 35.55
CA ILE A 554 13.74 19.13 35.77
C ILE A 554 12.66 18.72 36.77
N GLU A 555 12.41 19.58 37.75
CA GLU A 555 11.32 19.44 38.71
C GLU A 555 10.43 20.68 38.73
N ARG A 556 9.15 20.50 39.05
CA ARG A 556 8.14 21.55 39.15
C ARG A 556 7.24 21.27 40.35
N LYS A 557 7.27 22.17 41.33
CA LYS A 557 6.62 22.00 42.63
C LYS A 557 5.79 23.22 42.98
N LEU A 558 4.53 23.00 43.35
CA LEU A 558 3.69 24.05 43.94
C LEU A 558 4.23 24.39 45.33
N ILE A 559 4.68 25.63 45.53
CA ILE A 559 5.19 26.12 46.82
C ILE A 559 4.10 26.82 47.62
N LYS A 560 3.18 27.53 46.94
CA LYS A 560 2.13 28.31 47.60
C LYS A 560 0.88 28.40 46.73
N ASN A 561 -0.27 28.03 47.30
CA ASN A 561 -1.60 28.31 46.76
C ASN A 561 -2.41 28.97 47.88
N ASN A 562 -2.45 30.30 47.89
CA ASN A 562 -3.18 31.06 48.90
C ASN A 562 -4.39 31.74 48.25
N THR A 563 -5.59 31.37 48.70
CA THR A 563 -6.80 32.18 48.51
C THR A 563 -6.89 33.24 49.61
N SER A 564 -7.23 34.48 49.26
CA SER A 564 -7.74 35.48 50.18
C SER A 564 -9.10 36.03 49.73
N ARG A 565 -9.94 36.36 50.70
CA ARG A 565 -11.15 37.17 50.51
C ARG A 565 -10.83 38.58 50.98
N ARG A 566 -11.05 39.60 50.14
CA ARG A 566 -10.93 41.00 50.58
C ARG A 566 -12.14 41.34 51.45
N LEU A 567 -11.91 41.88 52.65
CA LEU A 567 -12.98 42.14 53.64
C LEU A 567 -14.06 43.10 53.13
N LEU A 568 -13.67 44.03 52.25
CA LEU A 568 -14.57 44.88 51.47
C LEU A 568 -14.33 44.62 49.97
N GLY A 569 -15.34 44.09 49.27
CA GLY A 569 -15.32 43.84 47.83
C GLY A 569 -16.07 42.59 47.37
N SER A 570 -16.38 42.53 46.06
CA SER A 570 -16.97 41.37 45.38
C SER A 570 -15.93 40.38 44.82
N SER A 571 -14.64 40.74 44.80
CA SER A 571 -13.60 39.87 44.23
C SER A 571 -12.97 38.90 45.24
N ARG A 572 -12.71 37.68 44.79
CA ARG A 572 -11.77 36.71 45.38
C ARG A 572 -10.41 36.88 44.71
N VAL A 573 -9.34 36.62 45.45
CA VAL A 573 -7.96 36.63 44.95
C VAL A 573 -7.29 35.31 45.30
N GLN A 574 -6.56 34.74 44.35
CA GLN A 574 -5.79 33.51 44.53
C GLN A 574 -4.37 33.71 43.95
N THR A 575 -3.35 33.47 44.76
CA THR A 575 -1.94 33.52 44.34
C THR A 575 -1.38 32.11 44.22
N MET A 576 -0.81 31.79 43.07
CA MET A 576 -0.14 30.53 42.73
C MET A 576 1.36 30.80 42.57
N ASN A 577 2.21 30.15 43.37
CA ASN A 577 3.67 30.20 43.21
C ASN A 577 4.23 28.79 43.03
N TRP A 578 4.89 28.56 41.90
CA TRP A 578 5.62 27.33 41.59
C TRP A 578 7.13 27.58 41.67
N GLU A 579 7.88 26.58 42.17
CA GLU A 579 9.33 26.49 41.98
C GLU A 579 9.59 25.49 40.85
N ILE A 580 10.41 25.89 39.88
CA ILE A 580 10.97 25.00 38.85
C ILE A 580 12.46 24.86 39.15
N SER A 581 12.94 23.62 39.31
CA SER A 581 14.35 23.33 39.58
C SER A 581 14.96 22.58 38.39
N VAL A 582 16.06 23.08 37.85
CA VAL A 582 16.79 22.49 36.71
C VAL A 582 18.20 22.13 37.17
N ARG A 583 18.59 20.86 37.05
CA ARG A 583 19.94 20.38 37.36
C ARG A 583 20.61 19.79 36.14
N ASN A 584 21.80 20.28 35.83
CA ASN A 584 22.70 19.61 34.90
C ASN A 584 23.52 18.53 35.66
N ALA A 585 23.43 17.27 35.25
CA ALA A 585 24.28 16.18 35.72
C ALA A 585 25.18 15.59 34.61
N ARG A 586 25.25 16.25 33.44
CA ARG A 586 26.28 15.97 32.43
C ARG A 586 27.64 16.55 32.86
N ALA A 587 28.72 16.02 32.28
CA ALA A 587 30.09 16.50 32.49
C ALA A 587 30.41 17.78 31.67
N GLU A 588 29.52 18.19 30.78
CA GLU A 588 29.65 19.36 29.88
C GLU A 588 28.67 20.49 30.26
N GLN A 589 28.90 21.67 29.68
CA GLN A 589 27.99 22.81 29.84
C GLN A 589 26.72 22.61 29.00
N VAL A 590 25.55 22.77 29.63
CA VAL A 590 24.24 22.60 29.00
C VAL A 590 23.60 23.96 28.74
N VAL A 591 23.06 24.18 27.54
CA VAL A 591 22.16 25.30 27.23
C VAL A 591 20.74 24.78 27.04
N ILE A 592 19.82 25.23 27.90
CA ILE A 592 18.43 24.76 27.95
C ILE A 592 17.43 25.92 27.98
N SER A 593 16.36 25.79 27.20
CA SER A 593 15.19 26.67 27.26
C SER A 593 14.05 25.99 28.01
N ILE A 594 13.64 26.55 29.14
CA ILE A 594 12.50 26.10 29.95
C ILE A 594 11.26 26.88 29.55
N TYR A 595 10.13 26.19 29.40
CA TYR A 595 8.83 26.74 29.04
C TYR A 595 7.77 26.39 30.07
N ASP A 596 7.01 27.38 30.55
CA ASP A 596 5.81 27.20 31.36
C ASP A 596 4.76 28.24 30.94
N GLN A 597 3.64 28.37 31.64
CA GLN A 597 2.59 29.33 31.30
C GLN A 597 1.77 29.83 32.50
N LEU A 598 1.38 31.10 32.43
CA LEU A 598 0.28 31.70 33.18
C LEU A 598 -1.05 31.41 32.47
N PRO A 599 -2.19 31.40 33.18
CA PRO A 599 -3.50 31.46 32.54
C PRO A 599 -3.72 32.84 31.89
N VAL A 600 -4.27 32.86 30.67
CA VAL A 600 -4.75 34.09 30.01
C VAL A 600 -6.27 34.20 30.09
N SER A 601 -6.77 35.39 30.43
CA SER A 601 -8.21 35.63 30.57
C SER A 601 -8.84 36.12 29.26
N ARG A 602 -9.93 35.49 28.85
CA ARG A 602 -10.84 35.97 27.79
C ARG A 602 -12.06 36.74 28.34
N ASN A 603 -12.09 37.03 29.65
CA ASN A 603 -13.23 37.65 30.33
C ASN A 603 -12.75 38.82 31.20
N SER A 604 -13.28 40.02 30.96
CA SER A 604 -12.90 41.25 31.67
C SER A 604 -13.13 41.22 33.19
N SER A 605 -14.00 40.32 33.69
CA SER A 605 -14.21 40.11 35.13
C SER A 605 -13.14 39.26 35.82
N ILE A 606 -12.20 38.67 35.06
CA ILE A 606 -11.08 37.88 35.57
C ILE A 606 -9.77 38.57 35.15
N THR A 607 -8.98 39.02 36.13
CA THR A 607 -7.66 39.62 35.93
C THR A 607 -6.59 38.62 36.33
N VAL A 608 -5.57 38.42 35.49
CA VAL A 608 -4.36 37.67 35.82
C VAL A 608 -3.18 38.63 35.84
N THR A 609 -2.42 38.63 36.92
CA THR A 609 -1.26 39.50 37.15
C THR A 609 -0.03 38.64 37.41
N PRO A 610 1.05 38.73 36.61
CA PRO A 610 2.32 38.09 36.96
C PRO A 610 2.87 38.67 38.27
N GLN A 611 3.63 37.87 39.00
CA GLN A 611 4.30 38.27 40.24
C GLN A 611 5.81 38.09 40.04
N GLU A 612 6.44 37.16 40.76
CA GLU A 612 7.83 36.77 40.51
C GLU A 612 7.93 35.86 39.27
N LEU A 613 8.89 36.12 38.38
CA LEU A 613 9.14 35.33 37.16
C LEU A 613 10.61 34.93 36.99
N SER A 614 11.53 35.31 37.89
CA SER A 614 12.96 34.97 37.85
C SER A 614 13.63 35.25 36.50
N GLY A 615 13.34 36.43 35.92
CA GLY A 615 13.86 36.84 34.60
C GLY A 615 13.21 36.18 33.38
N GLY A 616 12.17 35.36 33.57
CA GLY A 616 11.45 34.70 32.48
C GLY A 616 10.72 35.67 31.56
N GLN A 617 10.86 35.46 30.24
CA GLN A 617 10.23 36.28 29.21
C GLN A 617 8.76 35.84 29.02
N LEU A 618 7.82 36.70 29.42
CA LEU A 618 6.37 36.46 29.34
C LEU A 618 5.79 36.99 28.02
N ASP A 619 5.24 36.09 27.20
CA ASP A 619 4.29 36.42 26.15
C ASP A 619 2.89 36.67 26.76
N LYS A 620 2.37 37.88 26.58
CA LYS A 620 1.09 38.32 27.15
C LYS A 620 -0.14 37.83 26.37
N LEU A 621 0.03 37.33 25.15
CA LEU A 621 -1.07 36.87 24.28
C LEU A 621 -1.52 35.45 24.61
N ASN A 622 -0.55 34.55 24.86
CA ASN A 622 -0.80 33.14 25.19
C ASN A 622 -0.44 32.77 26.64
N GLY A 623 0.27 33.65 27.37
CA GLY A 623 0.67 33.45 28.77
C GLY A 623 1.97 32.66 28.94
N GLN A 624 2.66 32.27 27.87
CA GLN A 624 3.89 31.49 27.93
C GLN A 624 5.02 32.27 28.59
N VAL A 625 5.79 31.61 29.46
CA VAL A 625 7.02 32.15 30.06
C VAL A 625 8.20 31.28 29.62
N VAL A 626 9.26 31.92 29.13
CA VAL A 626 10.48 31.26 28.65
C VAL A 626 11.70 31.71 29.44
N TRP A 627 12.50 30.76 29.93
CA TRP A 627 13.81 31.02 30.52
C TRP A 627 14.89 30.34 29.70
N LYS A 628 15.89 31.10 29.25
CA LYS A 628 17.11 30.56 28.62
C LYS A 628 18.21 30.44 29.68
N LEU A 629 18.67 29.22 29.94
CA LEU A 629 19.66 28.92 30.96
C LEU A 629 20.92 28.31 30.31
N THR A 630 22.08 28.83 30.68
CA THR A 630 23.35 28.09 30.59
C THR A 630 23.63 27.47 31.95
N LEU A 631 24.03 26.20 31.99
CA LEU A 631 24.27 25.42 33.21
C LEU A 631 25.65 24.75 33.15
N ALA A 632 26.52 25.05 34.12
CA ALA A 632 27.78 24.34 34.30
C ALA A 632 27.56 22.87 34.73
N PRO A 633 28.56 21.98 34.60
CA PRO A 633 28.48 20.61 35.10
C PRO A 633 28.11 20.57 36.59
N GLY A 634 27.08 19.80 36.95
CA GLY A 634 26.58 19.71 38.32
C GLY A 634 25.67 20.86 38.79
N GLU A 635 25.56 21.97 38.04
CA GLU A 635 24.85 23.18 38.47
C GLU A 635 23.33 22.95 38.61
N VAL A 636 22.73 23.57 39.65
CA VAL A 636 21.29 23.60 39.89
C VAL A 636 20.80 25.05 39.84
N LYS A 637 19.85 25.37 38.95
CA LYS A 637 19.12 26.65 38.95
C LYS A 637 17.68 26.44 39.40
N LYS A 638 17.21 27.34 40.26
CA LYS A 638 15.81 27.44 40.69
C LYS A 638 15.19 28.68 40.06
N LEU A 639 13.99 28.51 39.54
CA LEU A 639 13.17 29.56 38.94
C LEU A 639 11.86 29.62 39.70
N SER A 640 11.34 30.83 39.95
CA SER A 640 10.02 31.04 40.53
C SER A 640 9.04 31.49 39.46
N LEU A 641 7.87 30.86 39.44
CA LEU A 641 6.74 31.21 38.59
C LEU A 641 5.54 31.55 39.48
N GLY A 642 5.43 32.83 39.82
CA GLY A 642 4.37 33.41 40.63
C GLY A 642 3.35 34.17 39.78
N TYR A 643 2.06 33.90 40.00
CA TYR A 643 0.98 34.70 39.43
C TYR A 643 -0.22 34.82 40.37
N GLN A 644 -1.00 35.87 40.19
CA GLN A 644 -2.21 36.15 40.95
C GLN A 644 -3.41 36.25 40.03
N VAL A 645 -4.50 35.58 40.39
CA VAL A 645 -5.78 35.63 39.68
C VAL A 645 -6.83 36.29 40.58
N LYS A 646 -7.47 37.34 40.07
CA LYS A 646 -8.58 38.06 40.71
C LYS A 646 -9.85 37.78 39.91
N TYR A 647 -10.92 37.34 40.59
CA TYR A 647 -12.19 36.95 39.96
C TYR A 647 -13.39 37.22 40.87
N ASP A 648 -14.62 37.11 40.34
CA ASP A 648 -15.87 37.22 41.10
C ASP A 648 -15.98 36.14 42.18
N LYS A 649 -16.14 36.52 43.46
CA LYS A 649 -16.21 35.58 44.60
C LYS A 649 -17.46 34.70 44.59
N TYR A 650 -18.50 35.07 43.85
CA TYR A 650 -19.74 34.30 43.73
C TYR A 650 -19.70 33.27 42.59
N ARG A 651 -18.65 33.28 41.75
CA ARG A 651 -18.46 32.31 40.66
C ARG A 651 -17.39 31.29 41.01
N ARG A 652 -17.61 30.03 40.62
CA ARG A 652 -16.61 28.98 40.75
C ARG A 652 -15.62 29.08 39.59
N LEU A 653 -14.35 29.30 39.91
CA LEU A 653 -13.23 29.25 38.97
C LEU A 653 -12.27 28.15 39.44
N SER A 654 -11.83 27.28 38.54
CA SER A 654 -10.73 26.35 38.79
C SER A 654 -9.45 26.96 38.24
N ILE A 655 -8.36 26.87 39.00
CA ILE A 655 -7.05 27.41 38.63
C ILE A 655 -6.03 26.32 38.95
N GLU A 656 -5.59 25.64 37.89
CA GLU A 656 -4.53 24.61 37.85
C GLU A 656 -4.61 23.56 38.98
#